data_AF-W7XES3-F1
#
_entry.id   AF-W7XES3-F1
#
_cell.length_a   1.000
_cell.length_b   1.000
_cell.length_c   1.000
_cell.angle_alpha   90.00
_cell.angle_beta   90.00
_cell.angle_gamma   90.00
#
_symmetry.space_group_name_H-M   'P 1'
#
loop_
_entity.id
_entity.type
_entity.pdbx_description
1 polymer ?
#
loop_
_entity_poly.entity_id
_entity_poly.type
_entity_poly.pdbx_seq_one_letter_code
_entity_poly.pdbx_strand_id
1 'polypeptide(L)'
;MLNNVTLLNCVDTNFSIQALEVKLSYIALDYIDVSQTIFSIQAEQINLDYFNITNTKPFSKSVDNNEISMININQQNKGGYAHISQSKFINFTISNNNPLISLNGLFNIVLDNVIIKNVVNTQNQYTSIFVIQSCDTVTIIDSQFRNNTNSNGPGGVIYAAENKLISNKAIYSSGGAIYLQNNNLIMQNSVVSSNLAQIGGGIYYTQIVPQLIIDLQNSNQNNNTFKDNVGRIFGQNFGSTLRKVYIDLDYIEALNKILKSIQDGNILIKQFKSGNQINLKKIQLLDEEENPLKLLDFNSSEFSQLSNDVQTLLQQISVSVTWEQENQQIQCVGQLQTKSFTNGGFRLDVQIFYKPMSNMTLKIVSNVFPQIKDSNGNIIVIGGQAELNVQVFMEQCSVGEILMQYGNSIACESCPDGKYSLSQNDNQCKVCPDSALRCIGSNIYLQNGYWRENEDTDNILQCSFNPLSCKPELSTSKFNCDVGYKGPLCQSCDTYGEIWEASYSEILNPGHCYKCQENLVQIIIINLTIFFLIFCYILTILRRIINQLEIKLTGYFLNKLNFIYLGSTLSQLDRSQILSKILTDHLQILSLICTFTFKMPSSFTLPIQISGNPTSLTSKSIDCIFSQYPQFQPLWLLQSLWSFTLPTGIFLLYILIGVIYLAFKINVFLKYLRTAAIFIYIYFFPMIITLTSRSFNCITIGNKKYLDLDLNVECFDKDEHKPFIFCYSIPVILLWGLFIPILLFQKIYQTKQQKKSIIIQIKYSYLFAGYKERFYFWEFWKLFCKMKLILVSVLFKQNIYLKVGAMNTLLLLQFYLLLKSKPYVRKYFNDLQQISTFIYTLSLNLCFLQIINDQNGSEYQNAWIFLVFFINLNFISVLVLGLLKLNISIERRDRNCFQNIIFKIYNKYPQLFDIKIQNKEKIRLLLKVRELKKKIRQMMRYQKNFDFQESLQKHFNQNNLQNINLSPQSIKLTQTTFSEPDEKQNIFKGNNSIKKMRNKWPYYTRNPKLNQIQLKDLTPTNISSSQNTYFTGDYIIEAESPIQNKDIFNNQN
;
A
#
# COMPACT_ATOMS: atom_id res chain seq x y z
N MET A 1 40.26 -3.79 100.57
CA MET A 1 38.80 -3.91 100.37
C MET A 1 38.10 -2.73 101.00
N LEU A 2 36.98 -2.28 100.44
CA LEU A 2 36.06 -1.30 101.06
C LEU A 2 34.70 -1.98 101.20
N ASN A 3 34.02 -1.85 102.35
CA ASN A 3 32.76 -2.53 102.61
C ASN A 3 31.80 -1.67 103.44
N ASN A 4 30.48 -1.75 103.18
CA ASN A 4 29.41 -1.03 103.89
C ASN A 4 29.63 0.51 103.95
N VAL A 5 29.71 1.17 102.79
CA VAL A 5 29.90 2.63 102.70
C VAL A 5 28.66 3.30 102.13
N THR A 6 28.05 4.20 102.89
CA THR A 6 26.87 4.98 102.48
C THR A 6 27.17 6.48 102.47
N LEU A 7 27.00 7.15 101.33
CA LEU A 7 27.22 8.58 101.16
C LEU A 7 25.95 9.25 100.64
N LEU A 8 25.54 10.34 101.30
CA LEU A 8 24.30 11.07 101.04
C LEU A 8 24.57 12.57 100.94
N ASN A 9 24.01 13.24 99.93
CA ASN A 9 24.11 14.71 99.74
C ASN A 9 25.56 15.25 99.69
N CYS A 10 26.51 14.46 99.19
CA CYS A 10 27.92 14.89 99.12
C CYS A 10 28.21 15.73 97.86
N VAL A 11 29.27 16.54 97.94
CA VAL A 11 29.82 17.31 96.81
C VAL A 11 31.28 16.88 96.63
N ASP A 12 31.70 16.63 95.39
CA ASP A 12 33.10 16.35 95.00
C ASP A 12 33.79 15.19 95.76
N THR A 13 33.05 14.11 96.03
CA THR A 13 33.63 12.87 96.57
C THR A 13 34.52 12.18 95.54
N ASN A 14 35.78 11.91 95.89
CA ASN A 14 36.75 11.24 95.02
C ASN A 14 37.50 10.13 95.79
N PHE A 15 37.48 8.92 95.25
CA PHE A 15 38.19 7.73 95.69
C PHE A 15 39.18 7.30 94.60
N SER A 16 40.46 7.60 94.80
CA SER A 16 41.55 7.06 93.99
C SER A 16 42.14 5.82 94.65
N ILE A 17 42.10 4.67 93.96
CA ILE A 17 42.52 3.37 94.47
C ILE A 17 43.51 2.75 93.49
N GLN A 18 44.71 2.43 93.97
CA GLN A 18 45.75 1.74 93.21
C GLN A 18 46.20 0.48 93.96
N ALA A 19 45.93 -0.71 93.43
CA ALA A 19 46.24 -2.00 94.05
C ALA A 19 46.27 -3.13 93.01
N LEU A 20 46.78 -4.32 93.35
CA LEU A 20 46.68 -5.48 92.45
C LEU A 20 45.25 -6.04 92.39
N GLU A 21 44.61 -6.18 93.56
CA GLU A 21 43.22 -6.64 93.70
C GLU A 21 42.37 -5.59 94.44
N VAL A 22 41.21 -5.25 93.88
CA VAL A 22 40.25 -4.31 94.46
C VAL A 22 38.89 -4.97 94.61
N LYS A 23 38.49 -5.24 95.85
CA LYS A 23 37.11 -5.62 96.18
C LYS A 23 36.38 -4.48 96.89
N LEU A 24 35.30 -4.01 96.28
CA LEU A 24 34.34 -3.04 96.84
C LEU A 24 33.01 -3.76 97.04
N SER A 25 32.41 -3.67 98.22
CA SER A 25 31.15 -4.35 98.55
C SER A 25 30.18 -3.42 99.29
N TYR A 26 28.88 -3.52 99.00
CA TYR A 26 27.82 -2.76 99.68
C TYR A 26 28.12 -1.24 99.75
N ILE A 27 28.31 -0.62 98.59
CA ILE A 27 28.49 0.83 98.47
C ILE A 27 27.19 1.46 97.98
N ALA A 28 26.70 2.50 98.66
CA ALA A 28 25.51 3.24 98.28
C ALA A 28 25.77 4.75 98.25
N LEU A 29 25.46 5.39 97.14
CA LEU A 29 25.73 6.80 96.85
C LEU A 29 24.43 7.46 96.35
N ASP A 30 23.87 8.43 97.08
CA ASP A 30 22.58 9.06 96.74
C ASP A 30 22.64 10.60 96.87
N TYR A 31 21.99 11.33 95.96
CA TYR A 31 21.95 12.81 95.93
C TYR A 31 23.32 13.52 95.83
N ILE A 32 24.25 12.95 95.07
CA ILE A 32 25.61 13.50 94.92
C ILE A 32 25.66 14.57 93.81
N ASP A 33 26.46 15.61 94.05
CA ASP A 33 26.89 16.62 93.08
C ASP A 33 28.39 16.47 92.81
N VAL A 34 28.81 16.55 91.55
CA VAL A 34 30.08 15.94 91.10
C VAL A 34 30.79 16.82 90.07
N SER A 35 31.97 17.33 90.39
CA SER A 35 32.88 17.99 89.43
C SER A 35 34.15 17.17 89.10
N GLN A 36 34.33 16.00 89.71
CA GLN A 36 35.48 15.11 89.53
C GLN A 36 35.07 13.63 89.56
N THR A 37 35.88 12.75 88.97
CA THR A 37 35.62 11.30 88.93
C THR A 37 35.48 10.71 90.33
N ILE A 38 34.35 10.03 90.64
CA ILE A 38 34.10 9.53 92.00
C ILE A 38 34.97 8.33 92.33
N PHE A 39 35.08 7.33 91.45
CA PHE A 39 35.96 6.19 91.64
C PHE A 39 36.98 6.12 90.50
N SER A 40 38.25 6.31 90.81
CA SER A 40 39.37 6.06 89.91
C SER A 40 40.12 4.83 90.42
N ILE A 41 39.97 3.69 89.75
CA ILE A 41 40.50 2.40 90.17
C ILE A 41 41.55 1.93 89.18
N GLN A 42 42.73 1.61 89.69
CA GLN A 42 43.81 0.97 88.93
C GLN A 42 44.18 -0.38 89.55
N ALA A 43 43.81 -1.47 88.89
CA ALA A 43 44.06 -2.83 89.36
C ALA A 43 44.04 -3.91 88.26
N GLU A 44 44.60 -5.09 88.56
CA GLU A 44 44.54 -6.28 87.71
C GLU A 44 43.25 -7.08 87.93
N GLN A 45 42.79 -7.21 89.19
CA GLN A 45 41.47 -7.81 89.49
C GLN A 45 40.57 -6.81 90.22
N ILE A 46 39.34 -6.66 89.73
CA ILE A 46 38.34 -5.74 90.28
C ILE A 46 37.05 -6.51 90.50
N ASN A 47 36.50 -6.46 91.72
CA ASN A 47 35.17 -6.98 92.01
C ASN A 47 34.32 -5.93 92.75
N LEU A 48 33.20 -5.54 92.15
CA LEU A 48 32.23 -4.57 92.66
C LEU A 48 30.91 -5.29 92.98
N ASP A 49 30.68 -5.64 94.24
CA ASP A 49 29.45 -6.34 94.68
C ASP A 49 28.48 -5.35 95.36
N TYR A 50 27.20 -5.31 94.96
CA TYR A 50 26.20 -4.36 95.51
C TYR A 50 26.64 -2.88 95.47
N PHE A 51 27.14 -2.43 94.32
CA PHE A 51 27.56 -1.05 94.11
C PHE A 51 26.39 -0.23 93.53
N ASN A 52 25.79 0.65 94.35
CA ASN A 52 24.58 1.39 94.00
C ASN A 52 24.84 2.90 93.97
N ILE A 53 24.55 3.55 92.84
CA ILE A 53 24.49 5.02 92.73
C ILE A 53 23.08 5.41 92.25
N THR A 54 22.44 6.34 92.96
CA THR A 54 21.10 6.84 92.60
C THR A 54 20.99 8.36 92.68
N ASN A 55 20.10 8.92 91.86
CA ASN A 55 19.60 10.30 91.94
C ASN A 55 20.69 11.39 92.06
N THR A 56 21.53 11.61 91.04
CA THR A 56 22.47 12.77 91.07
C THR A 56 21.81 14.07 90.64
N LYS A 57 22.40 15.20 91.04
CA LYS A 57 22.03 16.52 90.52
C LYS A 57 22.71 16.78 89.15
N PRO A 58 22.12 17.62 88.28
CA PRO A 58 22.73 17.97 87.00
C PRO A 58 23.97 18.87 87.20
N PHE A 59 25.08 18.49 86.56
CA PHE A 59 26.38 19.15 86.60
C PHE A 59 26.31 20.68 86.38
N SER A 60 26.65 21.48 87.40
CA SER A 60 26.80 22.93 87.26
C SER A 60 28.26 23.33 86.97
N LYS A 61 28.63 23.35 85.68
CA LYS A 61 29.89 23.91 85.14
C LYS A 61 31.21 23.43 85.79
N SER A 62 31.80 22.36 85.26
CA SER A 62 33.26 22.26 85.19
C SER A 62 33.76 23.00 83.93
N VAL A 63 34.91 23.69 84.05
CA VAL A 63 35.48 24.56 83.00
C VAL A 63 36.63 23.90 82.24
N ASP A 64 37.11 22.75 82.70
CA ASP A 64 38.29 22.04 82.17
C ASP A 64 37.94 20.72 81.48
N ASN A 65 38.67 20.40 80.40
CA ASN A 65 38.47 19.28 79.48
C ASN A 65 38.77 17.87 80.06
N ASN A 66 38.61 17.64 81.36
CA ASN A 66 38.87 16.34 81.97
C ASN A 66 37.64 15.42 81.85
N GLU A 67 37.87 14.16 81.49
CA GLU A 67 36.83 13.11 81.43
C GLU A 67 36.38 12.73 82.84
N ILE A 68 35.25 13.32 83.29
CA ILE A 68 34.66 13.07 84.60
C ILE A 68 33.70 11.89 84.47
N SER A 69 34.15 10.70 84.86
CA SER A 69 33.32 9.48 84.92
C SER A 69 32.96 9.14 86.36
N MET A 70 31.80 8.53 86.60
CA MET A 70 31.45 8.13 87.98
C MET A 70 32.33 6.95 88.44
N ILE A 71 32.68 6.08 87.50
CA ILE A 71 33.66 5.00 87.66
C ILE A 71 34.62 5.05 86.47
N ASN A 72 35.92 5.23 86.74
CA ASN A 72 37.01 5.05 85.79
C ASN A 72 37.88 3.87 86.25
N ILE A 73 38.02 2.86 85.40
CA ILE A 73 38.81 1.65 85.66
C ILE A 73 39.87 1.51 84.57
N ASN A 74 41.14 1.56 84.97
CA ASN A 74 42.29 1.45 84.06
C ASN A 74 43.26 0.35 84.55
N GLN A 75 43.69 -0.54 83.65
CA GLN A 75 44.60 -1.65 83.97
C GLN A 75 46.07 -1.22 84.17
N GLN A 76 46.83 -2.03 84.93
CA GLN A 76 48.29 -1.98 84.98
C GLN A 76 48.93 -3.16 84.23
N ASN A 77 49.38 -2.95 82.99
CA ASN A 77 50.36 -3.74 82.22
C ASN A 77 50.20 -5.28 82.03
N LYS A 78 49.25 -5.96 82.68
CA LYS A 78 48.95 -7.40 82.51
C LYS A 78 47.46 -7.70 82.62
N GLY A 79 47.02 -8.70 81.86
CA GLY A 79 45.63 -9.12 81.65
C GLY A 79 44.68 -8.99 82.84
N GLY A 80 43.81 -7.98 82.78
CA GLY A 80 42.93 -7.62 83.88
C GLY A 80 41.52 -8.21 83.76
N TYR A 81 40.89 -8.44 84.91
CA TYR A 81 39.54 -9.00 85.03
C TYR A 81 38.69 -8.07 85.90
N ALA A 82 37.52 -7.67 85.41
CA ALA A 82 36.53 -6.92 86.20
C ALA A 82 35.22 -7.68 86.32
N HIS A 83 34.71 -7.79 87.54
CA HIS A 83 33.42 -8.37 87.87
C HIS A 83 32.58 -7.29 88.57
N ILE A 84 31.37 -6.99 88.07
CA ILE A 84 30.43 -6.06 88.71
C ILE A 84 29.13 -6.82 88.93
N SER A 85 28.79 -7.09 90.18
CA SER A 85 27.61 -7.88 90.55
C SER A 85 26.56 -7.05 91.30
N GLN A 86 25.28 -7.33 91.05
CA GLN A 86 24.13 -6.91 91.87
C GLN A 86 24.04 -5.38 92.11
N SER A 87 24.51 -4.61 91.12
CA SER A 87 24.82 -3.17 91.20
C SER A 87 23.79 -2.32 90.46
N LYS A 88 23.49 -1.10 90.93
CA LYS A 88 22.39 -0.26 90.39
C LYS A 88 22.83 1.17 90.10
N PHE A 89 22.43 1.65 88.94
CA PHE A 89 22.62 3.02 88.47
C PHE A 89 21.27 3.56 87.98
N ILE A 90 20.59 4.37 88.80
CA ILE A 90 19.23 4.86 88.50
C ILE A 90 19.11 6.39 88.61
N ASN A 91 18.48 7.01 87.60
CA ASN A 91 18.17 8.45 87.48
C ASN A 91 19.42 9.36 87.44
N PHE A 92 19.98 9.55 86.24
CA PHE A 92 21.16 10.42 86.02
C PHE A 92 20.97 11.35 84.83
N THR A 93 21.55 12.56 84.94
CA THR A 93 21.79 13.45 83.81
C THR A 93 23.29 13.77 83.71
N ILE A 94 23.90 13.39 82.59
CA ILE A 94 25.32 13.61 82.28
C ILE A 94 25.42 14.69 81.20
N SER A 95 26.47 15.51 81.26
CA SER A 95 26.80 16.50 80.24
C SER A 95 28.23 16.34 79.73
N ASN A 96 28.49 16.87 78.53
CA ASN A 96 29.78 16.78 77.81
C ASN A 96 30.15 15.32 77.45
N ASN A 97 31.38 15.07 76.98
CA ASN A 97 31.84 13.78 76.45
C ASN A 97 32.13 12.71 77.52
N ASN A 98 31.46 12.80 78.67
CA ASN A 98 31.74 12.02 79.86
C ASN A 98 30.92 10.70 79.86
N PRO A 99 31.55 9.52 80.00
CA PRO A 99 30.83 8.28 80.24
C PRO A 99 30.46 8.11 81.73
N LEU A 100 29.36 7.41 82.03
CA LEU A 100 29.00 7.06 83.41
C LEU A 100 30.04 6.11 84.01
N ILE A 101 30.42 5.10 83.22
CA ILE A 101 31.39 4.06 83.57
C ILE A 101 32.35 3.93 82.39
N SER A 102 33.66 4.03 82.66
CA SER A 102 34.73 3.79 81.70
C SER A 102 35.58 2.61 82.17
N LEU A 103 35.66 1.56 81.35
CA LEU A 103 36.53 0.40 81.55
C LEU A 103 37.56 0.34 80.41
N ASN A 104 38.85 0.38 80.73
CA ASN A 104 39.92 0.41 79.72
C ASN A 104 41.01 -0.63 80.01
N GLY A 105 41.31 -1.46 79.01
CA GLY A 105 42.40 -2.43 79.03
C GLY A 105 42.10 -3.70 79.84
N LEU A 106 40.99 -4.39 79.65
CA LEU A 106 40.64 -5.59 80.42
C LEU A 106 40.40 -6.79 79.49
N PHE A 107 40.99 -7.96 79.77
CA PHE A 107 40.78 -9.13 78.89
C PHE A 107 39.37 -9.69 79.00
N ASN A 108 38.79 -9.70 80.21
CA ASN A 108 37.42 -10.15 80.43
C ASN A 108 36.70 -9.27 81.47
N ILE A 109 35.52 -8.80 81.10
CA ILE A 109 34.60 -8.03 81.95
C ILE A 109 33.32 -8.84 82.13
N VAL A 110 32.88 -9.04 83.37
CA VAL A 110 31.63 -9.73 83.71
C VAL A 110 30.71 -8.78 84.48
N LEU A 111 29.49 -8.57 83.99
CA LEU A 111 28.48 -7.68 84.57
C LEU A 111 27.24 -8.51 84.94
N ASP A 112 27.08 -8.86 86.22
CA ASP A 112 26.05 -9.77 86.71
C ASP A 112 24.95 -9.00 87.47
N ASN A 113 23.68 -9.15 87.07
CA ASN A 113 22.51 -8.54 87.72
C ASN A 113 22.67 -7.01 87.97
N VAL A 114 23.20 -6.31 86.97
CA VAL A 114 23.40 -4.85 86.95
C VAL A 114 22.13 -4.16 86.44
N ILE A 115 21.74 -3.02 87.02
CA ILE A 115 20.56 -2.26 86.56
C ILE A 115 20.98 -0.83 86.20
N ILE A 116 20.87 -0.43 84.93
CA ILE A 116 21.03 0.97 84.49
C ILE A 116 19.71 1.49 83.93
N LYS A 117 19.14 2.50 84.60
CA LYS A 117 17.80 3.01 84.26
C LYS A 117 17.70 4.53 84.33
N ASN A 118 17.02 5.12 83.35
CA ASN A 118 16.77 6.56 83.27
C ASN A 118 18.07 7.40 83.28
N VAL A 119 19.09 6.99 82.52
CA VAL A 119 20.31 7.79 82.29
C VAL A 119 20.15 8.60 81.02
N VAL A 120 20.37 9.92 81.09
CA VAL A 120 20.35 10.81 79.93
C VAL A 120 21.72 11.50 79.81
N ASN A 121 22.39 11.35 78.67
CA ASN A 121 23.61 12.08 78.36
C ASN A 121 23.34 13.17 77.30
N THR A 122 23.48 14.43 77.69
CA THR A 122 23.24 15.60 76.85
C THR A 122 24.57 16.21 76.40
N GLN A 123 24.71 16.49 75.10
CA GLN A 123 25.89 17.12 74.46
C GLN A 123 27.13 16.22 74.21
N ASN A 124 27.16 14.96 74.68
CA ASN A 124 28.21 14.01 74.34
C ASN A 124 28.24 13.70 72.83
N GLN A 125 29.40 13.84 72.18
CA GLN A 125 29.60 13.56 70.75
C GLN A 125 30.44 12.31 70.44
N TYR A 126 31.24 11.80 71.40
CA TYR A 126 32.31 10.83 71.12
C TYR A 126 32.26 9.55 71.98
N THR A 127 31.48 9.51 73.07
CA THR A 127 31.42 8.36 73.98
C THR A 127 29.99 7.87 74.22
N SER A 128 29.87 6.65 74.77
CA SER A 128 28.62 6.02 75.18
C SER A 128 28.36 6.20 76.67
N ILE A 129 27.15 5.86 77.16
CA ILE A 129 26.83 5.93 78.60
C ILE A 129 27.72 4.98 79.42
N PHE A 130 27.97 3.77 78.92
CA PHE A 130 28.98 2.85 79.44
C PHE A 130 30.03 2.66 78.34
N VAL A 131 31.32 2.81 78.65
CA VAL A 131 32.43 2.68 77.69
C VAL A 131 33.30 1.49 78.07
N ILE A 132 33.61 0.65 77.08
CA ILE A 132 34.55 -0.45 77.18
C ILE A 132 35.57 -0.30 76.06
N GLN A 133 36.84 -0.10 76.40
CA GLN A 133 37.93 0.13 75.45
C GLN A 133 39.06 -0.87 75.65
N SER A 134 39.67 -1.33 74.55
CA SER A 134 40.80 -2.27 74.56
C SER A 134 40.52 -3.54 75.38
N CYS A 135 39.41 -4.23 75.10
CA CYS A 135 38.97 -5.41 75.84
C CYS A 135 38.60 -6.57 74.91
N ASP A 136 39.15 -7.76 75.14
CA ASP A 136 38.96 -8.91 74.23
C ASP A 136 37.55 -9.51 74.35
N THR A 137 37.06 -9.65 75.58
CA THR A 137 35.75 -10.24 75.88
C THR A 137 34.99 -9.45 76.93
N VAL A 138 33.67 -9.35 76.72
CA VAL A 138 32.72 -8.85 77.69
C VAL A 138 31.66 -9.93 77.90
N THR A 139 31.10 -10.01 79.09
CA THR A 139 29.99 -10.88 79.47
C THR A 139 29.05 -10.03 80.33
N ILE A 140 27.75 -10.05 80.06
CA ILE A 140 26.75 -9.55 81.00
C ILE A 140 25.80 -10.71 81.28
N ILE A 141 25.25 -10.82 82.49
CA ILE A 141 24.28 -11.84 82.93
C ILE A 141 23.16 -11.11 83.71
N ASP A 142 21.89 -11.54 83.56
CA ASP A 142 20.70 -11.14 84.36
C ASP A 142 20.43 -9.63 84.59
N SER A 143 21.02 -8.76 83.78
CA SER A 143 21.04 -7.30 83.92
C SER A 143 19.92 -6.59 83.13
N GLN A 144 19.61 -5.35 83.52
CA GLN A 144 18.48 -4.58 82.98
C GLN A 144 18.87 -3.15 82.62
N PHE A 145 18.71 -2.82 81.34
CA PHE A 145 19.12 -1.55 80.75
C PHE A 145 17.89 -0.87 80.12
N ARG A 146 17.30 0.11 80.82
CA ARG A 146 15.99 0.66 80.44
C ARG A 146 15.93 2.18 80.36
N ASN A 147 15.35 2.69 79.27
CA ASN A 147 15.03 4.11 79.08
C ASN A 147 16.26 5.03 79.22
N ASN A 148 17.39 4.62 78.66
CA ASN A 148 18.62 5.42 78.63
C ASN A 148 18.76 6.13 77.28
N THR A 149 19.26 7.37 77.27
CA THR A 149 19.33 8.21 76.07
C THR A 149 20.69 8.89 75.96
N ASN A 150 21.43 8.59 74.89
CA ASN A 150 22.59 9.36 74.45
C ASN A 150 22.15 10.25 73.28
N SER A 151 22.22 11.57 73.43
CA SER A 151 21.67 12.47 72.41
C SER A 151 22.53 12.50 71.13
N ASN A 152 23.80 12.87 71.24
CA ASN A 152 24.65 13.11 70.07
C ASN A 152 25.77 12.05 69.89
N GLY A 153 25.99 11.18 70.87
CA GLY A 153 27.08 10.19 70.89
C GLY A 153 26.63 8.78 70.51
N PRO A 154 27.58 7.89 70.17
CA PRO A 154 27.30 6.49 69.81
C PRO A 154 26.86 5.69 71.03
N GLY A 155 26.08 4.62 70.80
CA GLY A 155 25.76 3.63 71.82
C GLY A 155 24.72 4.07 72.85
N GLY A 156 23.61 3.33 72.93
CA GLY A 156 22.61 3.52 74.00
C GLY A 156 23.13 3.16 75.38
N VAL A 157 23.66 1.93 75.56
CA VAL A 157 24.10 1.43 76.88
C VAL A 157 25.31 0.47 76.86
N ILE A 158 25.36 -0.56 75.97
CA ILE A 158 26.35 -1.68 76.02
C ILE A 158 26.14 -2.58 77.28
N TYR A 159 26.17 -3.92 77.31
CA TYR A 159 26.34 -5.07 76.38
C TYR A 159 25.22 -6.12 76.74
N ALA A 160 25.23 -7.38 76.28
CA ALA A 160 24.30 -8.40 76.86
C ALA A 160 24.59 -9.91 76.66
N ALA A 161 24.39 -10.76 77.70
CA ALA A 161 23.71 -12.08 77.69
C ALA A 161 22.69 -12.24 78.87
N GLU A 162 21.55 -12.89 78.68
CA GLU A 162 20.40 -12.94 79.63
C GLU A 162 19.84 -11.57 80.10
N ASN A 163 19.78 -10.57 79.21
CA ASN A 163 19.42 -9.19 79.58
C ASN A 163 18.13 -8.64 78.98
N LYS A 164 17.65 -7.53 79.55
CA LYS A 164 16.55 -6.71 79.01
C LYS A 164 17.02 -5.30 78.64
N LEU A 165 17.31 -5.09 77.36
CA LEU A 165 17.68 -3.82 76.72
C LEU A 165 16.43 -3.18 76.10
N ILE A 166 15.75 -2.31 76.87
CA ILE A 166 14.42 -1.81 76.51
C ILE A 166 14.40 -0.27 76.42
N SER A 167 13.94 0.25 75.27
CA SER A 167 13.71 1.69 75.03
C SER A 167 14.94 2.60 75.17
N ASN A 168 16.12 2.11 74.81
CA ASN A 168 17.35 2.90 74.77
C ASN A 168 17.47 3.66 73.43
N LYS A 169 18.15 4.82 73.43
CA LYS A 169 18.18 5.75 72.29
C LYS A 169 19.57 6.34 72.05
N ALA A 170 20.04 6.29 70.81
CA ALA A 170 21.16 7.07 70.28
C ALA A 170 20.61 8.03 69.21
N ILE A 171 20.23 9.26 69.57
CA ILE A 171 19.31 10.07 68.75
C ILE A 171 19.93 10.49 67.40
N TYR A 172 21.20 10.89 67.39
CA TYR A 172 21.91 11.37 66.20
C TYR A 172 23.11 10.50 65.78
N SER A 173 23.23 9.29 66.34
CA SER A 173 24.36 8.38 66.11
C SER A 173 23.90 6.92 65.98
N SER A 174 24.85 5.98 66.00
CA SER A 174 24.65 4.56 65.74
C SER A 174 24.56 3.72 67.02
N GLY A 175 23.88 2.57 66.96
CA GLY A 175 23.84 1.56 68.02
C GLY A 175 22.87 1.89 69.15
N GLY A 176 21.57 1.78 68.91
CA GLY A 176 20.52 2.34 69.79
C GLY A 176 20.48 1.78 71.20
N ALA A 177 20.97 0.54 71.39
CA ALA A 177 21.26 -0.06 72.68
C ALA A 177 22.74 -0.42 72.85
N ILE A 178 23.45 -0.82 71.79
CA ILE A 178 24.86 -1.24 71.82
C ILE A 178 25.60 -0.68 70.61
N TYR A 179 26.78 -0.09 70.82
CA TYR A 179 27.76 0.25 69.78
C TYR A 179 29.04 -0.54 70.04
N LEU A 180 29.58 -1.22 69.03
CA LEU A 180 30.80 -2.04 69.11
C LEU A 180 31.84 -1.61 68.08
N GLN A 181 33.09 -1.59 68.52
CA GLN A 181 34.23 -1.34 67.68
C GLN A 181 35.34 -2.33 68.06
N ASN A 182 35.66 -3.24 67.14
CA ASN A 182 36.74 -4.22 67.30
C ASN A 182 36.65 -5.18 68.52
N ASN A 183 35.44 -5.43 69.04
CA ASN A 183 35.20 -6.33 70.18
C ASN A 183 34.16 -7.41 69.80
N ASN A 184 34.30 -8.64 70.31
CA ASN A 184 33.31 -9.72 70.10
C ASN A 184 32.09 -9.55 71.03
N LEU A 185 30.90 -10.02 70.61
CA LEU A 185 29.65 -9.99 71.39
C LEU A 185 28.98 -11.38 71.59
N ILE A 186 29.15 -11.85 72.83
CA ILE A 186 28.50 -12.89 73.65
C ILE A 186 27.04 -12.68 74.06
N MET A 187 26.00 -13.13 73.34
CA MET A 187 24.59 -12.94 73.76
C MET A 187 23.69 -14.18 73.59
N GLN A 188 22.98 -14.55 74.65
CA GLN A 188 21.95 -15.61 74.69
C GLN A 188 20.75 -15.15 75.54
N ASN A 189 19.57 -15.76 75.35
CA ASN A 189 18.33 -15.57 76.14
C ASN A 189 17.90 -14.10 76.40
N SER A 190 18.35 -13.14 75.58
CA SER A 190 18.20 -11.69 75.82
C SER A 190 17.08 -11.05 75.01
N VAL A 191 16.47 -10.00 75.57
CA VAL A 191 15.44 -9.17 74.93
C VAL A 191 16.01 -7.80 74.57
N VAL A 192 16.11 -7.50 73.27
CA VAL A 192 16.48 -6.19 72.74
C VAL A 192 15.26 -5.59 72.06
N SER A 193 14.56 -4.66 72.72
CA SER A 193 13.30 -4.15 72.20
C SER A 193 13.06 -2.65 72.33
N SER A 194 12.36 -2.08 71.33
CA SER A 194 11.94 -0.67 71.30
C SER A 194 13.09 0.35 71.33
N ASN A 195 14.30 -0.05 70.93
CA ASN A 195 15.48 0.83 70.88
C ASN A 195 15.52 1.66 69.58
N LEU A 196 16.19 2.81 69.58
CA LEU A 196 16.23 3.74 68.44
C LEU A 196 17.65 4.26 68.16
N ALA A 197 18.06 4.22 66.89
CA ALA A 197 19.28 4.87 66.39
C ALA A 197 19.14 5.35 64.94
N GLN A 198 20.15 6.08 64.46
CA GLN A 198 20.29 6.39 63.05
C GLN A 198 20.71 5.15 62.24
N ILE A 199 21.70 4.41 62.74
CA ILE A 199 22.16 3.14 62.16
C ILE A 199 22.21 2.07 63.25
N GLY A 200 21.69 0.87 63.00
CA GLY A 200 21.70 -0.23 63.97
C GLY A 200 20.79 0.05 65.18
N GLY A 201 19.47 -0.04 64.96
CA GLY A 201 18.44 0.37 65.92
C GLY A 201 18.55 -0.28 67.30
N GLY A 202 19.00 -1.54 67.37
CA GLY A 202 19.45 -2.18 68.61
C GLY A 202 20.98 -2.17 68.74
N ILE A 203 21.68 -2.73 67.77
CA ILE A 203 23.13 -2.98 67.82
C ILE A 203 23.80 -2.38 66.57
N TYR A 204 24.91 -1.69 66.74
CA TYR A 204 25.81 -1.34 65.64
C TYR A 204 27.21 -1.87 65.92
N TYR A 205 27.89 -2.40 64.91
CA TYR A 205 29.22 -2.99 65.08
C TYR A 205 30.14 -2.72 63.89
N THR A 206 31.45 -2.68 64.16
CA THR A 206 32.49 -2.44 63.16
C THR A 206 33.68 -3.38 63.32
N GLN A 207 34.33 -3.71 62.20
CA GLN A 207 35.54 -4.55 62.06
C GLN A 207 35.39 -6.04 62.41
N ILE A 208 34.75 -6.38 63.54
CA ILE A 208 34.51 -7.77 63.98
C ILE A 208 33.00 -8.01 64.03
N VAL A 209 32.53 -9.12 63.43
CA VAL A 209 31.15 -9.60 63.55
C VAL A 209 30.95 -10.23 64.93
N PRO A 210 29.98 -9.78 65.73
CA PRO A 210 29.53 -10.47 66.95
C PRO A 210 29.20 -11.94 66.72
N GLN A 211 29.68 -12.83 67.61
CA GLN A 211 29.31 -14.26 67.59
C GLN A 211 27.79 -14.47 67.53
N LEU A 212 27.03 -13.64 68.26
CA LEU A 212 25.57 -13.56 68.19
C LEU A 212 25.00 -13.55 66.75
N ILE A 213 25.59 -12.77 65.84
CA ILE A 213 25.08 -12.60 64.47
C ILE A 213 25.44 -13.80 63.61
N ILE A 214 26.60 -14.42 63.87
CA ILE A 214 27.03 -15.68 63.25
C ILE A 214 26.08 -16.82 63.69
N ASP A 215 25.74 -16.90 64.97
CA ASP A 215 24.83 -17.92 65.52
C ASP A 215 23.40 -17.76 64.96
N LEU A 216 22.92 -16.52 64.84
CA LEU A 216 21.63 -16.20 64.20
C LEU A 216 21.60 -16.62 62.72
N GLN A 217 22.68 -16.37 61.97
CA GLN A 217 22.80 -16.78 60.56
C GLN A 217 22.87 -18.31 60.41
N ASN A 218 23.51 -19.00 61.35
CA ASN A 218 23.65 -20.46 61.37
C ASN A 218 22.44 -21.21 61.95
N SER A 219 21.33 -20.52 62.25
CA SER A 219 20.12 -21.09 62.87
C SER A 219 20.33 -21.73 64.26
N ASN A 220 21.41 -21.39 64.96
CA ASN A 220 21.64 -21.84 66.34
C ASN A 220 20.73 -21.06 67.30
N GLN A 221 19.95 -21.78 68.12
CA GLN A 221 18.96 -21.19 69.01
C GLN A 221 19.58 -20.55 70.26
N ASN A 222 20.15 -19.36 70.11
CA ASN A 222 20.57 -18.52 71.24
C ASN A 222 19.38 -17.84 71.96
N ASN A 223 18.12 -18.13 71.59
CA ASN A 223 16.89 -17.65 72.25
C ASN A 223 16.77 -16.13 72.47
N ASN A 224 17.49 -15.33 71.67
CA ASN A 224 17.43 -13.88 71.73
C ASN A 224 16.21 -13.35 70.97
N THR A 225 15.48 -12.40 71.56
CA THR A 225 14.33 -11.76 70.91
C THR A 225 14.63 -10.30 70.58
N PHE A 226 14.63 -9.97 69.30
CA PHE A 226 14.68 -8.60 68.80
C PHE A 226 13.28 -8.16 68.38
N LYS A 227 12.79 -7.02 68.90
CA LYS A 227 11.42 -6.57 68.60
C LYS A 227 11.25 -5.06 68.66
N ASP A 228 10.54 -4.49 67.69
CA ASP A 228 10.15 -3.07 67.68
C ASP A 228 11.34 -2.07 67.74
N ASN A 229 12.57 -2.51 67.46
CA ASN A 229 13.74 -1.63 67.33
C ASN A 229 13.66 -0.84 66.02
N VAL A 230 14.28 0.35 65.96
CA VAL A 230 14.24 1.25 64.80
C VAL A 230 15.62 1.83 64.47
N GLY A 231 16.19 1.40 63.34
CA GLY A 231 17.25 2.13 62.63
C GLY A 231 16.62 3.07 61.60
N ARG A 232 16.88 4.38 61.70
CA ARG A 232 16.28 5.36 60.78
C ARG A 232 16.82 5.28 59.35
N ILE A 233 18.11 4.98 59.20
CA ILE A 233 18.84 4.99 57.92
C ILE A 233 19.02 3.57 57.38
N PHE A 234 19.64 2.68 58.16
CA PHE A 234 19.72 1.24 57.91
C PHE A 234 20.07 0.48 59.21
N GLY A 235 19.95 -0.86 59.19
CA GLY A 235 20.10 -1.75 60.35
C GLY A 235 18.94 -1.58 61.33
N GLN A 236 17.84 -2.31 61.12
CA GLN A 236 16.62 -2.18 61.91
C GLN A 236 16.83 -2.69 63.35
N ASN A 237 17.45 -3.86 63.49
CA ASN A 237 17.88 -4.45 64.76
C ASN A 237 19.39 -4.41 64.90
N PHE A 238 20.14 -4.78 63.85
CA PHE A 238 21.59 -4.76 63.83
C PHE A 238 22.13 -4.15 62.53
N GLY A 239 23.25 -3.43 62.61
CA GLY A 239 23.87 -2.80 61.45
C GLY A 239 25.40 -2.77 61.52
N SER A 240 26.04 -2.93 60.38
CA SER A 240 27.48 -2.75 60.20
C SER A 240 27.79 -1.98 58.92
N THR A 241 27.69 -2.63 57.76
CA THR A 241 27.84 -2.04 56.43
C THR A 241 26.76 -2.53 55.47
N LEU A 242 26.59 -1.81 54.36
CA LEU A 242 25.74 -2.24 53.26
C LEU A 242 26.42 -3.42 52.52
N ARG A 243 25.63 -4.40 52.06
CA ARG A 243 26.14 -5.68 51.54
C ARG A 243 25.78 -5.96 50.09
N LYS A 244 24.67 -5.42 49.56
CA LYS A 244 24.09 -5.85 48.28
C LYS A 244 23.49 -4.67 47.51
N VAL A 245 23.73 -4.62 46.21
CA VAL A 245 23.05 -3.70 45.29
C VAL A 245 21.74 -4.36 44.82
N TYR A 246 20.64 -3.62 44.84
CA TYR A 246 19.32 -4.07 44.40
C TYR A 246 18.65 -3.02 43.51
N ILE A 247 17.93 -3.47 42.48
CA ILE A 247 17.03 -2.63 41.68
C ILE A 247 15.84 -3.50 41.26
N ASP A 248 14.64 -2.93 41.36
CA ASP A 248 13.43 -3.57 40.85
C ASP A 248 13.38 -3.48 39.31
N LEU A 249 12.86 -4.52 38.65
CA LEU A 249 12.72 -4.54 37.20
C LEU A 249 11.82 -3.40 36.72
N ASP A 250 10.81 -3.00 37.48
CA ASP A 250 9.90 -1.91 37.11
C ASP A 250 10.61 -0.55 37.01
N TYR A 251 11.72 -0.35 37.73
CA TYR A 251 12.49 0.90 37.72
C TYR A 251 13.60 0.97 36.67
N ILE A 252 13.72 -0.05 35.81
CA ILE A 252 14.59 -0.05 34.63
C ILE A 252 13.77 0.44 33.43
N GLU A 253 14.05 1.63 32.91
CA GLU A 253 13.33 2.19 31.75
C GLU A 253 14.27 2.43 30.55
N ALA A 254 13.70 2.50 29.36
CA ALA A 254 14.37 2.94 28.14
C ALA A 254 13.34 3.48 27.14
N LEU A 255 13.83 4.11 26.07
CA LEU A 255 13.01 4.64 24.97
C LEU A 255 12.21 3.59 24.20
N ASN A 256 12.68 2.34 24.17
CA ASN A 256 12.05 1.23 23.47
C ASN A 256 11.48 0.17 24.43
N LYS A 257 10.53 -0.64 23.97
CA LYS A 257 9.88 -1.68 24.77
C LYS A 257 10.82 -2.87 25.00
N ILE A 258 11.51 -2.87 26.13
CA ILE A 258 12.44 -3.91 26.58
C ILE A 258 11.71 -5.07 27.26
N LEU A 259 12.22 -6.29 27.06
CA LEU A 259 11.86 -7.46 27.87
C LEU A 259 12.87 -7.63 29.02
N LYS A 260 12.36 -7.74 30.25
CA LYS A 260 13.14 -7.81 31.49
C LYS A 260 12.88 -9.14 32.19
N SER A 261 13.90 -9.77 32.75
CA SER A 261 13.76 -10.99 33.58
C SER A 261 14.95 -11.14 34.53
N ILE A 262 14.81 -11.97 35.57
CA ILE A 262 15.90 -12.35 36.48
C ILE A 262 16.19 -13.84 36.27
N GLN A 263 17.46 -14.19 36.10
CA GLN A 263 17.95 -15.58 36.11
C GLN A 263 19.26 -15.61 36.89
N ASP A 264 19.41 -16.59 37.80
CA ASP A 264 20.62 -16.83 38.59
C ASP A 264 21.16 -15.58 39.32
N GLY A 265 20.25 -14.73 39.81
CA GLY A 265 20.56 -13.47 40.50
C GLY A 265 20.97 -12.30 39.60
N ASN A 266 21.11 -12.51 38.29
CA ASN A 266 21.45 -11.48 37.31
C ASN A 266 20.20 -10.94 36.61
N ILE A 267 20.24 -9.66 36.23
CA ILE A 267 19.16 -9.02 35.46
C ILE A 267 19.42 -9.21 33.96
N LEU A 268 18.40 -9.66 33.23
CA LEU A 268 18.44 -9.88 31.79
C LEU A 268 17.57 -8.85 31.07
N ILE A 269 18.19 -8.07 30.20
CA ILE A 269 17.58 -7.06 29.34
C ILE A 269 17.66 -7.55 27.89
N LYS A 270 16.51 -7.85 27.29
CA LYS A 270 16.39 -8.28 25.88
C LYS A 270 15.63 -7.24 25.06
N GLN A 271 15.88 -7.24 23.75
CA GLN A 271 15.37 -6.24 22.81
C GLN A 271 15.88 -4.82 23.13
N PHE A 272 17.17 -4.69 23.41
CA PHE A 272 17.80 -3.38 23.58
C PHE A 272 18.41 -2.90 22.26
N LYS A 273 18.22 -1.64 21.88
CA LYS A 273 18.84 -1.08 20.67
C LYS A 273 20.14 -0.36 21.00
N SER A 274 21.20 -0.65 20.25
CA SER A 274 22.47 0.08 20.41
C SER A 274 22.32 1.55 20.03
N GLY A 275 22.85 2.44 20.88
CA GLY A 275 22.66 3.89 20.82
C GLY A 275 21.58 4.43 21.77
N ASN A 276 20.69 3.57 22.29
CA ASN A 276 19.68 4.00 23.26
C ASN A 276 20.26 4.23 24.66
N GLN A 277 19.47 4.95 25.48
CA GLN A 277 19.71 5.14 26.90
C GLN A 277 18.89 4.16 27.74
N ILE A 278 19.52 3.57 28.75
CA ILE A 278 18.88 2.88 29.87
C ILE A 278 18.85 3.84 31.07
N ASN A 279 17.67 4.01 31.64
CA ASN A 279 17.42 4.78 32.85
C ASN A 279 17.23 3.81 34.01
N LEU A 280 18.25 3.68 34.86
CA LEU A 280 18.23 2.88 36.08
C LEU A 280 17.75 3.77 37.24
N LYS A 281 16.46 3.71 37.56
CA LYS A 281 15.86 4.49 38.65
C LYS A 281 15.85 3.68 39.95
N LYS A 282 15.82 4.37 41.09
CA LYS A 282 15.72 3.81 42.44
C LYS A 282 16.65 2.60 42.70
N ILE A 283 17.91 2.68 42.28
CA ILE A 283 18.92 1.70 42.71
C ILE A 283 19.06 1.81 44.23
N GLN A 284 18.98 0.69 44.92
CA GLN A 284 19.03 0.57 46.36
C GLN A 284 20.26 -0.18 46.82
N LEU A 285 20.71 0.15 48.03
CA LEU A 285 21.74 -0.60 48.74
C LEU A 285 21.06 -1.23 49.95
N LEU A 286 21.21 -2.54 50.10
CA LEU A 286 20.64 -3.30 51.19
C LEU A 286 21.68 -3.54 52.28
N ASP A 287 21.24 -3.49 53.53
CA ASP A 287 22.02 -3.90 54.69
C ASP A 287 22.04 -5.43 54.87
N GLU A 288 22.50 -5.85 56.05
CA GLU A 288 22.63 -7.25 56.44
C GLU A 288 21.34 -7.93 56.91
N GLU A 289 20.27 -7.15 57.08
CA GLU A 289 18.90 -7.61 57.34
C GLU A 289 18.03 -7.51 56.06
N GLU A 290 18.66 -7.35 54.89
CA GLU A 290 18.05 -7.05 53.58
C GLU A 290 17.18 -5.77 53.54
N ASN A 291 17.29 -4.87 54.52
CA ASN A 291 16.55 -3.61 54.50
C ASN A 291 17.19 -2.59 53.55
N PRO A 292 16.39 -1.80 52.79
CA PRO A 292 16.89 -0.76 51.92
C PRO A 292 17.35 0.48 52.70
N LEU A 293 18.35 1.15 52.15
CA LEU A 293 18.86 2.44 52.64
C LEU A 293 17.76 3.52 52.61
N LYS A 294 17.49 4.12 53.78
CA LYS A 294 16.51 5.19 54.00
C LYS A 294 17.25 6.51 54.25
N LEU A 295 17.76 7.12 53.18
CA LEU A 295 18.46 8.40 53.26
C LEU A 295 17.49 9.59 53.34
N LEU A 296 17.83 10.53 54.22
CA LEU A 296 17.31 11.91 54.22
C LEU A 296 18.11 12.73 53.20
N ASP A 297 17.51 13.77 52.61
CA ASP A 297 18.22 14.65 51.68
C ASP A 297 19.48 15.23 52.34
N PHE A 298 20.63 15.11 51.66
CA PHE A 298 21.94 15.58 52.17
C PHE A 298 21.98 17.08 52.48
N ASN A 299 21.05 17.87 51.91
CA ASN A 299 20.91 19.30 52.14
C ASN A 299 19.82 19.65 53.19
N SER A 300 19.22 18.65 53.83
CA SER A 300 18.19 18.85 54.85
C SER A 300 18.76 19.36 56.18
N SER A 301 17.95 20.08 56.94
CA SER A 301 18.25 20.46 58.32
C SER A 301 18.35 19.29 59.29
N GLU A 302 17.96 18.08 58.86
CA GLU A 302 18.10 16.85 59.65
C GLU A 302 19.48 16.20 59.43
N PHE A 303 20.04 16.27 58.21
CA PHE A 303 21.39 15.76 57.92
C PHE A 303 22.46 16.48 58.76
N SER A 304 22.36 17.80 58.92
CA SER A 304 23.30 18.59 59.72
C SER A 304 23.19 18.36 61.24
N GLN A 305 22.14 17.66 61.72
CA GLN A 305 22.01 17.26 63.12
C GLN A 305 22.67 15.91 63.41
N LEU A 306 23.03 15.13 62.38
CA LEU A 306 23.70 13.83 62.54
C LEU A 306 25.13 13.99 63.07
N SER A 307 25.62 12.98 63.79
CA SER A 307 27.03 12.89 64.21
C SER A 307 27.99 12.78 63.02
N ASN A 308 29.22 13.28 63.18
CA ASN A 308 30.24 13.35 62.11
C ASN A 308 30.53 11.97 61.47
N ASP A 309 30.57 10.91 62.28
CA ASP A 309 30.84 9.54 61.80
C ASP A 309 29.73 9.03 60.88
N VAL A 310 28.47 9.36 61.21
CA VAL A 310 27.32 9.05 60.35
C VAL A 310 27.36 9.91 59.08
N GLN A 311 27.64 11.22 59.19
CA GLN A 311 27.71 12.10 58.01
C GLN A 311 28.79 11.65 57.01
N THR A 312 29.99 11.33 57.51
CA THR A 312 31.13 10.90 56.68
C THR A 312 30.87 9.56 56.00
N LEU A 313 30.28 8.59 56.71
CA LEU A 313 29.85 7.31 56.13
C LEU A 313 28.87 7.53 54.96
N LEU A 314 27.85 8.37 55.14
CA LEU A 314 26.83 8.61 54.12
C LEU A 314 27.39 9.36 52.89
N GLN A 315 28.33 10.29 53.07
CA GLN A 315 28.98 11.02 51.97
C GLN A 315 29.92 10.16 51.11
N GLN A 316 30.39 9.03 51.64
CA GLN A 316 31.20 8.06 50.92
C GLN A 316 30.35 7.13 50.03
N ILE A 317 29.05 6.99 50.32
CA ILE A 317 28.15 6.13 49.53
C ILE A 317 28.03 6.69 48.11
N SER A 318 28.32 5.85 47.13
CA SER A 318 28.10 6.15 45.71
C SER A 318 27.82 4.87 44.94
N VAL A 319 27.13 5.00 43.81
CA VAL A 319 26.91 3.90 42.87
C VAL A 319 27.44 4.32 41.50
N SER A 320 28.14 3.43 40.83
CA SER A 320 28.61 3.61 39.46
C SER A 320 28.30 2.41 38.57
N VAL A 321 28.43 2.61 37.26
CA VAL A 321 28.33 1.56 36.25
C VAL A 321 29.71 1.29 35.66
N THR A 322 30.10 0.02 35.66
CA THR A 322 31.28 -0.50 34.96
C THR A 322 30.87 -1.55 33.94
N TRP A 323 31.76 -1.86 32.99
CA TRP A 323 31.53 -2.84 31.92
C TRP A 323 32.86 -3.48 31.52
N GLU A 324 32.81 -4.45 30.62
CA GLU A 324 33.97 -5.19 30.11
C GLU A 324 34.87 -4.29 29.24
N GLN A 325 35.88 -3.67 29.86
CA GLN A 325 36.78 -2.71 29.19
C GLN A 325 37.78 -3.35 28.22
N GLU A 326 37.97 -4.67 28.25
CA GLU A 326 38.83 -5.39 27.29
C GLU A 326 38.27 -5.30 25.86
N ASN A 327 36.94 -5.20 25.72
CA ASN A 327 36.28 -5.12 24.43
C ASN A 327 36.13 -3.67 23.97
N GLN A 328 37.09 -3.20 23.17
CA GLN A 328 37.10 -1.84 22.60
C GLN A 328 35.89 -1.49 21.71
N GLN A 329 35.00 -2.44 21.39
CA GLN A 329 33.75 -2.20 20.66
C GLN A 329 32.58 -1.77 21.57
N ILE A 330 32.73 -1.85 22.89
CA ILE A 330 31.71 -1.45 23.88
C ILE A 330 32.05 -0.05 24.41
N GLN A 331 31.11 0.88 24.27
CA GLN A 331 31.23 2.22 24.84
C GLN A 331 29.95 2.59 25.59
N CYS A 332 30.09 3.02 26.83
CA CYS A 332 28.99 3.56 27.64
C CYS A 332 29.25 5.05 27.93
N VAL A 333 28.22 5.89 27.80
CA VAL A 333 28.29 7.35 27.96
C VAL A 333 27.10 7.82 28.81
N GLY A 334 27.21 8.96 29.49
CA GLY A 334 26.14 9.54 30.30
C GLY A 334 26.52 9.66 31.78
N GLN A 335 25.55 9.50 32.68
CA GLN A 335 25.77 9.56 34.12
C GLN A 335 26.23 8.19 34.63
N LEU A 336 27.53 7.93 34.49
CA LEU A 336 28.16 6.65 34.88
C LEU A 336 28.42 6.50 36.38
N GLN A 337 28.36 7.57 37.16
CA GLN A 337 28.47 7.56 38.62
C GLN A 337 27.51 8.56 39.24
N THR A 338 26.97 8.24 40.42
CA THR A 338 26.14 9.17 41.19
C THR A 338 26.38 9.06 42.69
N LYS A 339 26.19 10.20 43.38
CA LYS A 339 26.00 10.30 44.83
C LYS A 339 24.60 10.82 45.21
N SER A 340 23.80 11.26 44.24
CA SER A 340 22.47 11.81 44.52
C SER A 340 21.47 10.67 44.75
N PHE A 341 20.94 10.61 45.97
CA PHE A 341 19.85 9.73 46.36
C PHE A 341 18.56 10.54 46.37
N THR A 342 17.57 10.17 45.57
CA THR A 342 16.29 10.90 45.44
C THR A 342 15.12 9.93 45.29
N ASN A 343 13.94 10.26 45.84
CA ASN A 343 12.74 9.42 45.77
C ASN A 343 12.94 7.96 46.23
N GLY A 344 13.84 7.73 47.19
CA GLY A 344 14.13 6.39 47.72
C GLY A 344 15.04 5.53 46.83
N GLY A 345 16.07 6.11 46.22
CA GLY A 345 17.19 5.37 45.62
C GLY A 345 18.13 6.26 44.80
N PHE A 346 19.21 5.67 44.29
CA PHE A 346 20.11 6.30 43.33
C PHE A 346 19.55 6.22 41.89
N ARG A 347 19.97 7.14 41.02
CA ARG A 347 19.62 7.15 39.59
C ARG A 347 20.87 7.20 38.72
N LEU A 348 20.95 6.31 37.74
CA LEU A 348 22.00 6.27 36.72
C LEU A 348 21.36 6.23 35.33
N ASP A 349 21.87 7.05 34.42
CA ASP A 349 21.32 7.29 33.10
C ASP A 349 22.45 7.00 32.08
N VAL A 350 22.40 5.81 31.46
CA VAL A 350 23.53 5.24 30.69
C VAL A 350 23.13 4.97 29.25
N GLN A 351 23.80 5.61 28.30
CA GLN A 351 23.71 5.35 26.87
C GLN A 351 24.74 4.30 26.46
N ILE A 352 24.32 3.27 25.74
CA ILE A 352 25.15 2.08 25.44
C ILE A 352 25.33 1.91 23.93
N PHE A 353 26.57 1.83 23.49
CA PHE A 353 26.97 1.61 22.10
C PHE A 353 27.71 0.27 21.99
N TYR A 354 27.15 -0.68 21.23
CA TYR A 354 27.78 -1.98 20.92
C TYR A 354 27.18 -2.60 19.65
N LYS A 355 27.84 -3.59 19.05
CA LYS A 355 27.39 -4.21 17.80
C LYS A 355 25.98 -4.86 17.94
N PRO A 356 25.07 -4.70 16.98
CA PRO A 356 23.79 -5.41 16.95
C PRO A 356 23.94 -6.93 17.04
N MET A 357 22.87 -7.63 17.45
CA MET A 357 22.83 -9.10 17.56
C MET A 357 23.91 -9.72 18.47
N SER A 358 24.29 -9.01 19.54
CA SER A 358 25.31 -9.47 20.49
C SER A 358 24.93 -9.11 21.94
N ASN A 359 25.69 -9.61 22.91
CA ASN A 359 25.42 -9.40 24.33
C ASN A 359 26.62 -8.81 25.07
N MET A 360 26.34 -8.03 26.10
CA MET A 360 27.35 -7.48 27.03
C MET A 360 26.88 -7.57 28.47
N THR A 361 27.81 -7.55 29.42
CA THR A 361 27.51 -7.45 30.85
C THR A 361 27.85 -6.06 31.36
N LEU A 362 26.85 -5.39 31.90
CA LEU A 362 26.93 -4.11 32.59
C LEU A 362 26.87 -4.37 34.10
N LYS A 363 27.84 -3.88 34.86
CA LYS A 363 27.90 -4.06 36.32
C LYS A 363 27.50 -2.76 37.02
N ILE A 364 26.52 -2.84 37.91
CA ILE A 364 26.21 -1.75 38.84
C ILE A 364 27.02 -2.03 40.11
N VAL A 365 27.94 -1.13 40.48
CA VAL A 365 28.88 -1.32 41.59
C VAL A 365 28.75 -0.20 42.63
N SER A 366 28.91 -0.54 43.90
CA SER A 366 28.97 0.44 45.00
C SER A 366 30.36 1.06 45.15
N ASN A 367 30.51 1.99 46.10
CA ASN A 367 31.81 2.27 46.71
C ASN A 367 32.39 1.00 47.38
N VAL A 368 33.70 1.00 47.63
CA VAL A 368 34.35 -0.08 48.38
C VAL A 368 33.87 -0.05 49.84
N PHE A 369 33.42 -1.20 50.34
CA PHE A 369 33.09 -1.42 51.74
C PHE A 369 34.24 -2.16 52.45
N PRO A 370 34.46 -1.88 53.76
CA PRO A 370 35.53 -2.50 54.52
C PRO A 370 35.30 -4.00 54.73
N GLN A 371 36.40 -4.74 54.87
CA GLN A 371 36.39 -6.16 55.21
C GLN A 371 35.98 -6.36 56.67
N ILE A 372 35.14 -7.36 56.96
CA ILE A 372 34.69 -7.68 58.33
C ILE A 372 35.10 -9.11 58.70
N LYS A 373 35.66 -9.29 59.89
CA LYS A 373 36.22 -10.55 60.39
C LYS A 373 35.35 -11.19 61.47
N ASP A 374 35.54 -12.48 61.73
CA ASP A 374 35.04 -13.13 62.95
C ASP A 374 35.95 -12.85 64.16
N SER A 375 35.56 -13.35 65.33
CA SER A 375 36.33 -13.31 66.58
C SER A 375 37.65 -14.08 66.54
N ASN A 376 37.85 -14.97 65.56
CA ASN A 376 39.07 -15.76 65.36
C ASN A 376 40.00 -15.14 64.30
N GLY A 377 39.62 -14.00 63.70
CA GLY A 377 40.37 -13.33 62.64
C GLY A 377 40.11 -13.81 61.21
N ASN A 378 39.21 -14.77 61.01
CA ASN A 378 38.75 -15.23 59.69
C ASN A 378 37.91 -14.14 59.01
N ILE A 379 37.96 -14.07 57.68
CA ILE A 379 37.18 -13.09 56.90
C ILE A 379 35.78 -13.65 56.65
N ILE A 380 34.74 -13.04 57.24
CA ILE A 380 33.33 -13.37 56.95
C ILE A 380 32.85 -12.56 55.75
N VAL A 381 33.09 -11.25 55.76
CA VAL A 381 32.69 -10.34 54.69
C VAL A 381 33.95 -9.90 53.96
N ILE A 382 34.13 -10.41 52.74
CA ILE A 382 35.20 -9.99 51.84
C ILE A 382 35.00 -8.50 51.52
N GLY A 383 35.98 -7.67 51.87
CA GLY A 383 35.94 -6.24 51.55
C GLY A 383 36.06 -6.02 50.04
N GLY A 384 35.32 -5.06 49.51
CA GLY A 384 35.19 -4.87 48.07
C GLY A 384 33.98 -4.01 47.70
N GLN A 385 33.65 -3.97 46.41
CA GLN A 385 32.42 -3.34 45.92
C GLN A 385 31.30 -4.39 45.92
N ALA A 386 30.10 -4.01 46.35
CA ALA A 386 28.91 -4.80 46.08
C ALA A 386 28.56 -4.62 44.59
N GLU A 387 28.39 -5.73 43.86
CA GLU A 387 28.13 -5.74 42.42
C GLU A 387 26.76 -6.34 42.10
N LEU A 388 26.09 -5.84 41.06
CA LEU A 388 24.93 -6.45 40.43
C LEU A 388 25.13 -6.49 38.91
N ASN A 389 25.08 -7.68 38.31
CA ASN A 389 25.25 -7.84 36.87
C ASN A 389 23.92 -7.67 36.13
N VAL A 390 23.98 -6.91 35.05
CA VAL A 390 22.90 -6.65 34.09
C VAL A 390 23.38 -7.09 32.71
N GLN A 391 22.87 -8.21 32.20
CA GLN A 391 23.17 -8.71 30.87
C GLN A 391 22.23 -8.06 29.85
N VAL A 392 22.80 -7.34 28.87
CA VAL A 392 22.07 -6.61 27.84
C VAL A 392 22.26 -7.30 26.48
N PHE A 393 21.17 -7.70 25.84
CA PHE A 393 21.14 -8.30 24.50
C PHE A 393 20.69 -7.27 23.46
N MET A 394 21.58 -6.97 22.52
CA MET A 394 21.39 -6.04 21.42
C MET A 394 20.51 -6.64 20.33
N GLU A 395 19.44 -5.93 19.97
CA GLU A 395 18.56 -6.23 18.84
C GLU A 395 19.18 -5.74 17.51
N GLN A 396 18.64 -6.20 16.39
CA GLN A 396 18.95 -5.66 15.06
C GLN A 396 18.26 -4.31 14.85
N CYS A 397 18.90 -3.40 14.09
CA CYS A 397 18.27 -2.12 13.74
C CYS A 397 16.98 -2.35 12.91
N SER A 398 15.98 -1.49 13.13
CA SER A 398 14.71 -1.55 12.41
C SER A 398 14.79 -0.85 11.05
N VAL A 399 13.81 -1.11 10.18
CA VAL A 399 13.66 -0.33 8.94
C VAL A 399 13.45 1.14 9.30
N GLY A 400 14.15 2.04 8.61
CA GLY A 400 14.20 3.47 8.95
C GLY A 400 15.37 3.88 9.87
N GLU A 401 16.11 2.91 10.40
CA GLU A 401 17.39 3.13 11.10
C GLU A 401 18.55 2.68 10.20
N ILE A 402 19.74 3.24 10.44
CA ILE A 402 20.99 2.88 9.74
C ILE A 402 22.11 2.55 10.74
N LEU A 403 23.09 1.77 10.29
CA LEU A 403 24.27 1.43 11.08
C LEU A 403 25.30 2.58 11.04
N MET A 404 25.49 3.26 12.17
CA MET A 404 26.44 4.35 12.32
C MET A 404 27.60 3.94 13.23
N GLN A 405 28.83 4.23 12.79
CA GLN A 405 30.06 3.87 13.51
C GLN A 405 30.55 5.03 14.38
N TYR A 406 30.64 4.79 15.68
CA TYR A 406 31.17 5.72 16.68
C TYR A 406 32.50 5.18 17.19
N GLY A 407 33.60 5.59 16.55
CA GLY A 407 34.94 5.04 16.83
C GLY A 407 35.02 3.56 16.45
N ASN A 408 35.16 2.68 17.46
CA ASN A 408 35.14 1.22 17.28
C ASN A 408 33.76 0.59 17.56
N SER A 409 32.79 1.39 18.00
CA SER A 409 31.44 0.97 18.37
C SER A 409 30.45 1.20 17.21
N ILE A 410 29.31 0.50 17.22
CA ILE A 410 28.25 0.65 16.21
C ILE A 410 26.94 0.94 16.94
N ALA A 411 26.10 1.84 16.41
CA ALA A 411 24.74 2.08 16.90
C ALA A 411 23.72 2.19 15.76
N CYS A 412 22.44 2.03 16.11
CA CYS A 412 21.32 2.23 15.21
C CYS A 412 20.87 3.70 15.29
N GLU A 413 21.10 4.49 14.24
CA GLU A 413 20.62 5.88 14.18
C GLU A 413 19.37 5.96 13.29
N SER A 414 18.27 6.53 13.80
CA SER A 414 17.06 6.77 13.00
C SER A 414 17.32 7.86 11.96
N CYS A 415 16.85 7.64 10.73
CA CYS A 415 16.98 8.67 9.69
C CYS A 415 16.25 9.98 10.08
N PRO A 416 16.96 11.13 10.06
CA PRO A 416 16.40 12.41 10.47
C PRO A 416 15.40 12.96 9.43
N ASP A 417 14.65 14.01 9.81
CA ASP A 417 13.67 14.64 8.92
C ASP A 417 14.32 15.12 7.60
N GLY A 418 13.66 14.81 6.48
CA GLY A 418 14.19 14.97 5.13
C GLY A 418 14.99 13.78 4.59
N LYS A 419 15.15 12.69 5.35
CA LYS A 419 15.82 11.45 4.91
C LYS A 419 15.05 10.19 5.32
N TYR A 420 15.34 9.07 4.66
CA TYR A 420 14.72 7.77 4.97
C TYR A 420 15.62 6.56 4.69
N SER A 421 15.24 5.41 5.24
CA SER A 421 15.82 4.08 4.97
C SER A 421 14.68 3.06 4.83
N LEU A 422 14.71 2.21 3.79
CA LEU A 422 13.69 1.16 3.56
C LEU A 422 14.26 -0.25 3.67
N SER A 423 15.58 -0.41 3.72
CA SER A 423 16.25 -1.70 3.84
C SER A 423 17.05 -1.78 5.13
N GLN A 424 17.01 -2.93 5.81
CA GLN A 424 17.83 -3.22 6.98
C GLN A 424 19.35 -3.20 6.68
N ASN A 425 19.73 -3.22 5.40
CA ASN A 425 21.11 -3.20 4.93
C ASN A 425 21.53 -1.82 4.37
N ASP A 426 20.70 -0.78 4.50
CA ASP A 426 21.05 0.57 4.05
C ASP A 426 22.10 1.18 5.01
N ASN A 427 23.34 1.34 4.55
CA ASN A 427 24.42 1.94 5.33
C ASN A 427 24.31 3.48 5.43
N GLN A 428 23.41 4.12 4.69
CA GLN A 428 23.22 5.56 4.64
C GLN A 428 21.75 5.91 4.34
N CYS A 429 21.20 6.88 5.06
CA CYS A 429 19.85 7.37 4.80
C CYS A 429 19.77 8.10 3.45
N LYS A 430 18.83 7.68 2.59
CA LYS A 430 18.52 8.32 1.31
C LYS A 430 17.85 9.68 1.53
N VAL A 431 18.08 10.62 0.62
CA VAL A 431 17.42 11.93 0.62
C VAL A 431 15.97 11.78 0.15
N CYS A 432 15.04 12.49 0.80
CA CYS A 432 13.63 12.51 0.41
C CYS A 432 13.45 12.97 -1.05
N PRO A 433 12.68 12.27 -1.90
CA PRO A 433 12.49 12.64 -3.30
C PRO A 433 11.52 13.81 -3.46
N ASP A 434 11.63 14.57 -4.54
CA ASP A 434 10.80 15.75 -4.83
C ASP A 434 9.28 15.46 -4.93
N SER A 435 8.91 14.18 -5.10
CA SER A 435 7.52 13.69 -5.11
C SER A 435 6.93 13.46 -3.70
N ALA A 436 7.75 13.59 -2.66
CA ALA A 436 7.34 13.50 -1.27
C ALA A 436 7.30 14.89 -0.61
N LEU A 437 6.40 15.07 0.34
CA LEU A 437 6.27 16.27 1.15
C LEU A 437 7.21 16.23 2.36
N ARG A 438 7.43 15.03 2.92
CA ARG A 438 8.34 14.79 4.04
C ARG A 438 8.76 13.32 4.12
N CYS A 439 9.96 13.05 4.65
CA CYS A 439 10.43 11.70 4.93
C CYS A 439 11.06 11.64 6.33
N ILE A 440 10.72 10.63 7.12
CA ILE A 440 11.27 10.39 8.47
C ILE A 440 11.38 8.88 8.70
N GLY A 441 12.55 8.39 9.12
CA GLY A 441 12.76 6.97 9.40
C GLY A 441 12.46 6.11 8.17
N SER A 442 11.43 5.26 8.23
CA SER A 442 10.93 4.44 7.12
C SER A 442 9.81 5.12 6.29
N ASN A 443 9.25 6.22 6.81
CA ASN A 443 7.98 6.76 6.32
C ASN A 443 8.22 7.85 5.27
N ILE A 444 7.61 7.67 4.10
CA ILE A 444 7.61 8.63 2.99
C ILE A 444 6.20 9.19 2.85
N TYR A 445 6.00 10.45 3.22
CA TYR A 445 4.73 11.15 3.06
C TYR A 445 4.68 11.77 1.65
N LEU A 446 3.88 11.19 0.76
CA LEU A 446 3.79 11.60 -0.65
C LEU A 446 2.98 12.88 -0.84
N GLN A 447 3.30 13.65 -1.89
CA GLN A 447 2.47 14.76 -2.36
C GLN A 447 1.29 14.24 -3.19
N ASN A 448 0.21 15.02 -3.26
CA ASN A 448 -0.94 14.74 -4.12
C ASN A 448 -0.52 14.62 -5.60
N GLY A 449 -1.11 13.65 -6.31
CA GLY A 449 -0.77 13.31 -7.69
C GLY A 449 0.31 12.22 -7.86
N TYR A 450 0.88 11.72 -6.76
CA TYR A 450 1.83 10.60 -6.76
C TYR A 450 1.29 9.36 -6.05
N TRP A 451 1.77 8.18 -6.48
CA TRP A 451 1.41 6.87 -5.93
C TRP A 451 2.67 6.01 -5.74
N ARG A 452 2.63 5.11 -4.75
CA ARG A 452 3.70 4.18 -4.36
C ARG A 452 3.10 2.80 -4.14
N GLU A 453 3.82 1.74 -4.54
CA GLU A 453 3.31 0.36 -4.57
C GLU A 453 3.00 -0.20 -3.17
N ASN A 454 3.93 -0.01 -2.23
CA ASN A 454 3.85 -0.49 -0.85
C ASN A 454 4.73 0.39 0.06
N GLU A 455 4.75 0.11 1.36
CA GLU A 455 5.55 0.91 2.29
C GLU A 455 7.06 0.66 2.19
N ASP A 456 7.46 -0.48 1.63
CA ASP A 456 8.86 -0.95 1.58
C ASP A 456 9.64 -0.50 0.34
N THR A 457 9.01 0.12 -0.67
CA THR A 457 9.67 0.56 -1.92
C THR A 457 9.71 2.07 -2.08
N ASP A 458 10.78 2.59 -2.66
CA ASP A 458 10.95 4.00 -3.07
C ASP A 458 10.47 4.26 -4.51
N ASN A 459 9.74 3.30 -5.11
CA ASN A 459 9.23 3.35 -6.47
C ASN A 459 7.96 4.22 -6.54
N ILE A 460 8.16 5.54 -6.56
CA ILE A 460 7.10 6.54 -6.59
C ILE A 460 6.84 6.98 -8.02
N LEU A 461 5.58 6.88 -8.45
CA LEU A 461 5.13 7.14 -9.81
C LEU A 461 4.08 8.25 -9.83
N GLN A 462 4.15 9.13 -10.83
CA GLN A 462 3.15 10.17 -11.05
C GLN A 462 1.88 9.58 -11.68
N CYS A 463 0.71 9.97 -11.17
CA CYS A 463 -0.58 9.49 -11.64
C CYS A 463 -1.02 10.20 -12.92
N SER A 464 -0.46 9.77 -14.06
CA SER A 464 -0.58 10.43 -15.37
C SER A 464 -1.98 10.42 -15.99
N PHE A 465 -2.86 9.50 -15.60
CA PHE A 465 -4.20 9.35 -16.19
C PHE A 465 -5.26 10.22 -15.51
N ASN A 466 -5.29 10.18 -14.17
CA ASN A 466 -6.13 11.06 -13.35
C ASN A 466 -5.34 11.44 -12.08
N PRO A 467 -4.65 12.60 -12.07
CA PRO A 467 -3.90 13.06 -10.90
C PRO A 467 -4.78 13.23 -9.65
N LEU A 468 -6.09 13.47 -9.82
CA LEU A 468 -7.03 13.65 -8.71
C LEU A 468 -7.41 12.34 -8.00
N SER A 469 -7.09 11.18 -8.57
CA SER A 469 -7.31 9.86 -7.92
C SER A 469 -6.26 9.55 -6.85
N CYS A 470 -5.08 10.16 -6.94
CA CYS A 470 -3.95 9.91 -6.03
C CYS A 470 -3.85 11.04 -5.02
N LYS A 471 -4.42 10.85 -3.83
CA LYS A 471 -4.45 11.85 -2.76
C LYS A 471 -3.90 11.31 -1.44
N PRO A 472 -2.59 11.03 -1.34
CA PRO A 472 -1.95 10.61 -0.09
C PRO A 472 -2.05 11.63 1.05
N GLU A 473 -2.28 12.92 0.78
CA GLU A 473 -2.36 13.95 1.84
C GLU A 473 -3.67 13.93 2.65
N LEU A 474 -4.75 13.29 2.16
CA LEU A 474 -5.99 13.19 2.91
C LEU A 474 -5.92 12.07 3.97
N SER A 475 -6.40 12.37 5.18
CA SER A 475 -6.57 11.37 6.25
C SER A 475 -7.57 10.25 5.93
N THR A 476 -8.45 10.46 4.95
CA THR A 476 -9.37 9.43 4.43
C THR A 476 -8.74 8.52 3.38
N SER A 477 -7.53 8.82 2.91
CA SER A 477 -6.82 8.08 1.86
C SER A 477 -6.45 6.67 2.33
N LYS A 478 -6.63 5.68 1.45
CA LYS A 478 -6.18 4.30 1.68
C LYS A 478 -5.29 3.88 0.52
N PHE A 479 -4.12 3.31 0.80
CA PHE A 479 -3.12 2.92 -0.22
C PHE A 479 -2.76 4.07 -1.20
N ASN A 480 -2.70 5.31 -0.70
CA ASN A 480 -2.46 6.56 -1.44
C ASN A 480 -3.60 6.97 -2.42
N CYS A 481 -4.73 6.26 -2.41
CA CYS A 481 -5.87 6.51 -3.30
C CYS A 481 -7.02 7.24 -2.61
N ASP A 482 -7.68 8.11 -3.38
CA ASP A 482 -8.94 8.76 -2.99
C ASP A 482 -10.10 7.74 -2.93
N VAL A 483 -11.22 8.13 -2.30
CA VAL A 483 -12.35 7.25 -2.01
C VAL A 483 -12.93 6.61 -3.28
N GLY A 484 -13.03 5.28 -3.28
CA GLY A 484 -13.59 4.49 -4.38
C GLY A 484 -12.60 4.09 -5.48
N TYR A 485 -11.36 4.57 -5.42
CA TYR A 485 -10.27 4.15 -6.31
C TYR A 485 -9.40 3.07 -5.64
N LYS A 486 -8.81 2.18 -6.44
CA LYS A 486 -7.82 1.18 -6.00
C LYS A 486 -6.81 0.83 -7.10
N GLY A 487 -5.92 -0.11 -6.77
CA GLY A 487 -4.94 -0.68 -7.68
C GLY A 487 -3.81 0.27 -8.09
N PRO A 488 -2.95 -0.15 -9.03
CA PRO A 488 -1.80 0.62 -9.47
C PRO A 488 -2.18 2.00 -10.02
N LEU A 489 -1.48 3.04 -9.56
CA LEU A 489 -1.73 4.46 -9.91
C LEU A 489 -3.16 4.93 -9.62
N CYS A 490 -3.90 4.24 -8.74
CA CYS A 490 -5.32 4.50 -8.44
C CYS A 490 -6.23 4.55 -9.69
N GLN A 491 -5.88 3.78 -10.74
CA GLN A 491 -6.57 3.80 -12.03
C GLN A 491 -7.73 2.81 -12.14
N SER A 492 -7.96 1.94 -11.15
CA SER A 492 -9.12 1.05 -11.10
C SER A 492 -10.11 1.53 -10.02
N CYS A 493 -11.38 1.13 -10.16
CA CYS A 493 -12.38 1.37 -9.13
C CYS A 493 -12.50 0.18 -8.19
N ASP A 494 -12.88 0.43 -6.93
CA ASP A 494 -13.19 -0.65 -6.00
C ASP A 494 -14.58 -1.24 -6.30
N THR A 495 -14.63 -2.09 -7.33
CA THR A 495 -15.86 -2.71 -7.84
C THR A 495 -16.57 -3.55 -6.79
N TYR A 496 -15.84 -4.36 -6.01
CA TYR A 496 -16.40 -5.24 -4.99
C TYR A 496 -16.53 -4.61 -3.60
N GLY A 497 -15.91 -3.44 -3.35
CA GLY A 497 -15.97 -2.76 -2.05
C GLY A 497 -15.01 -3.32 -1.00
N GLU A 498 -13.89 -3.91 -1.43
CA GLU A 498 -12.89 -4.57 -0.56
C GLU A 498 -12.15 -3.58 0.36
N ILE A 499 -11.97 -2.34 -0.09
CA ILE A 499 -11.20 -1.29 0.60
C ILE A 499 -12.15 -0.22 1.18
N TRP A 500 -13.24 0.06 0.47
CA TRP A 500 -14.14 1.19 0.74
C TRP A 500 -15.55 0.78 1.21
N GLU A 501 -15.81 -0.51 1.43
CA GLU A 501 -17.10 -1.11 1.89
C GLU A 501 -18.30 -0.90 0.94
N ALA A 502 -18.21 0.03 0.00
CA ALA A 502 -19.17 0.27 -1.08
C ALA A 502 -18.54 -0.03 -2.45
N SER A 503 -19.37 -0.44 -3.40
CA SER A 503 -18.96 -0.74 -4.78
C SER A 503 -18.92 0.51 -5.66
N TYR A 504 -17.86 0.65 -6.48
CA TYR A 504 -17.62 1.76 -7.39
C TYR A 504 -17.27 1.29 -8.82
N SER A 505 -17.69 2.01 -9.87
CA SER A 505 -17.22 1.76 -11.25
C SER A 505 -17.22 3.02 -12.14
N GLU A 506 -16.64 2.91 -13.34
CA GLU A 506 -16.65 3.94 -14.38
C GLU A 506 -17.95 3.88 -15.23
N ILE A 507 -18.66 5.02 -15.36
CA ILE A 507 -19.95 5.09 -16.07
C ILE A 507 -19.80 5.64 -17.50
N LEU A 508 -19.39 6.91 -17.62
CA LEU A 508 -19.30 7.66 -18.89
C LEU A 508 -17.93 8.32 -19.07
N ASN A 509 -17.40 8.89 -18.00
CA ASN A 509 -16.09 9.51 -17.98
C ASN A 509 -15.06 8.45 -17.55
N PRO A 510 -14.12 8.05 -18.43
CA PRO A 510 -13.11 7.06 -18.06
C PRO A 510 -12.17 7.62 -16.99
N GLY A 511 -11.77 6.78 -16.03
CA GLY A 511 -10.93 7.19 -14.90
C GLY A 511 -11.64 7.95 -13.77
N HIS A 512 -12.97 8.04 -13.79
CA HIS A 512 -13.76 8.53 -12.65
C HIS A 512 -14.65 7.43 -12.09
N CYS A 513 -14.45 7.13 -10.80
CA CYS A 513 -15.18 6.08 -10.09
C CYS A 513 -16.43 6.66 -9.41
N TYR A 514 -17.60 6.12 -9.77
CA TYR A 514 -18.89 6.48 -9.21
C TYR A 514 -19.46 5.33 -8.38
N LYS A 515 -20.06 5.65 -7.23
CA LYS A 515 -20.69 4.67 -6.34
C LYS A 515 -21.88 4.00 -7.03
N CYS A 516 -21.91 2.67 -7.03
CA CYS A 516 -22.86 1.89 -7.84
C CYS A 516 -24.32 2.05 -7.38
N GLN A 517 -24.58 1.91 -6.08
CA GLN A 517 -25.94 1.88 -5.51
C GLN A 517 -26.79 3.10 -5.91
N GLU A 518 -26.18 4.28 -5.98
CA GLU A 518 -26.86 5.55 -6.30
C GLU A 518 -27.11 5.72 -7.81
N ASN A 519 -26.37 5.02 -8.67
CA ASN A 519 -26.32 5.29 -10.11
C ASN A 519 -26.85 4.16 -11.01
N LEU A 520 -27.29 3.02 -10.45
CA LEU A 520 -27.80 1.85 -11.19
C LEU A 520 -28.84 2.19 -12.27
N VAL A 521 -29.82 3.05 -11.95
CA VAL A 521 -30.87 3.44 -12.91
C VAL A 521 -30.29 4.26 -14.08
N GLN A 522 -29.34 5.16 -13.81
CA GLN A 522 -28.67 5.95 -14.84
C GLN A 522 -27.85 5.05 -15.76
N ILE A 523 -27.09 4.10 -15.20
CA ILE A 523 -26.31 3.09 -15.93
C ILE A 523 -27.19 2.30 -16.92
N ILE A 524 -28.36 1.84 -16.49
CA ILE A 524 -29.29 1.09 -17.34
C ILE A 524 -29.82 1.98 -18.48
N ILE A 525 -30.24 3.22 -18.19
CA ILE A 525 -30.72 4.18 -19.19
C ILE A 525 -29.62 4.51 -20.22
N ILE A 526 -28.38 4.74 -19.77
CA ILE A 526 -27.23 5.03 -20.64
C ILE A 526 -26.96 3.85 -21.58
N ASN A 527 -26.88 2.62 -21.07
CA ASN A 527 -26.67 1.44 -21.90
C ASN A 527 -27.80 1.20 -22.92
N LEU A 528 -29.07 1.38 -22.50
CA LEU A 528 -30.22 1.26 -23.40
C LEU A 528 -30.23 2.34 -24.50
N THR A 529 -29.86 3.58 -24.17
CA THR A 529 -29.77 4.66 -25.18
C THR A 529 -28.63 4.42 -26.18
N ILE A 530 -27.46 3.97 -25.72
CA ILE A 530 -26.34 3.57 -26.61
C ILE A 530 -26.77 2.44 -27.55
N PHE A 531 -27.38 1.37 -27.01
CA PHE A 531 -27.90 0.25 -27.81
C PHE A 531 -28.91 0.73 -28.87
N PHE A 532 -29.85 1.60 -28.49
CA PHE A 532 -30.84 2.17 -29.40
C PHE A 532 -30.21 3.03 -30.50
N LEU A 533 -29.22 3.86 -30.18
CA LEU A 533 -28.50 4.69 -31.16
C LEU A 533 -27.72 3.85 -32.18
N ILE A 534 -26.97 2.84 -31.71
CA ILE A 534 -26.25 1.88 -32.57
C ILE A 534 -27.24 1.14 -33.47
N PHE A 535 -28.36 0.67 -32.91
CA PHE A 535 -29.40 -0.02 -33.66
C PHE A 535 -30.01 0.86 -34.76
N CYS A 536 -30.33 2.13 -34.45
CA CYS A 536 -30.86 3.07 -35.44
C CYS A 536 -29.85 3.37 -36.56
N TYR A 537 -28.57 3.54 -36.22
CA TYR A 537 -27.49 3.71 -37.20
C TYR A 537 -27.40 2.50 -38.15
N ILE A 538 -27.34 1.29 -37.61
CA ILE A 538 -27.26 0.05 -38.41
C ILE A 538 -28.51 -0.11 -39.28
N LEU A 539 -29.72 0.07 -38.72
CA LEU A 539 -30.98 -0.16 -39.42
C LEU A 539 -31.21 0.85 -40.55
N THR A 540 -30.84 2.12 -40.35
CA THR A 540 -30.96 3.14 -41.42
C THR A 540 -30.04 2.84 -42.61
N ILE A 541 -28.80 2.40 -42.37
CA ILE A 541 -27.87 1.98 -43.42
C ILE A 541 -28.36 0.69 -44.10
N LEU A 542 -28.78 -0.32 -43.35
CA LEU A 542 -29.31 -1.57 -43.90
C LEU A 542 -30.55 -1.36 -44.77
N ARG A 543 -31.54 -0.59 -44.28
CA ARG A 543 -32.74 -0.23 -45.06
C ARG A 543 -32.36 0.44 -46.38
N ARG A 544 -31.35 1.30 -46.38
CA ARG A 544 -30.84 1.97 -47.59
C ARG A 544 -30.20 0.99 -48.57
N ILE A 545 -29.34 0.08 -48.07
CA ILE A 545 -28.68 -0.97 -48.87
C ILE A 545 -29.73 -1.88 -49.50
N ILE A 546 -30.66 -2.40 -48.70
CA ILE A 546 -31.74 -3.30 -49.13
C ILE A 546 -32.60 -2.67 -50.23
N ASN A 547 -33.01 -1.41 -50.05
CA ASN A 547 -33.78 -0.68 -51.06
C ASN A 547 -33.03 -0.56 -52.40
N GLN A 548 -31.72 -0.32 -52.39
CA GLN A 548 -30.92 -0.28 -53.63
C GLN A 548 -30.74 -1.67 -54.25
N LEU A 549 -30.61 -2.73 -53.45
CA LEU A 549 -30.54 -4.11 -53.94
C LEU A 549 -31.83 -4.55 -54.63
N GLU A 550 -32.99 -4.16 -54.11
CA GLU A 550 -34.30 -4.43 -54.75
C GLU A 550 -34.42 -3.72 -56.11
N ILE A 551 -33.98 -2.45 -56.20
CA ILE A 551 -33.95 -1.70 -57.46
C ILE A 551 -32.96 -2.34 -58.46
N LYS A 552 -31.82 -2.85 -57.97
CA LYS A 552 -30.81 -3.55 -58.80
C LYS A 552 -31.35 -4.89 -59.34
N LEU A 553 -32.01 -5.67 -58.49
CA LEU A 553 -32.61 -6.95 -58.84
C LEU A 553 -33.74 -6.77 -59.87
N THR A 554 -34.65 -5.82 -59.65
CA THR A 554 -35.72 -5.51 -60.60
C THR A 554 -35.19 -4.97 -61.93
N GLY A 555 -34.20 -4.07 -61.90
CA GLY A 555 -33.53 -3.57 -63.12
C GLY A 555 -32.83 -4.68 -63.92
N TYR A 556 -32.19 -5.64 -63.25
CA TYR A 556 -31.54 -6.78 -63.91
C TYR A 556 -32.56 -7.66 -64.68
N PHE A 557 -33.70 -7.97 -64.06
CA PHE A 557 -34.75 -8.74 -64.76
C PHE A 557 -35.40 -7.95 -65.89
N LEU A 558 -35.60 -6.63 -65.76
CA LEU A 558 -36.10 -5.79 -66.86
C LEU A 558 -35.13 -5.75 -68.06
N ASN A 559 -33.82 -5.71 -67.81
CA ASN A 559 -32.80 -5.86 -68.85
C ASN A 559 -32.87 -7.25 -69.51
N LYS A 560 -32.94 -8.32 -68.72
CA LYS A 560 -32.97 -9.70 -69.24
C LYS A 560 -34.24 -10.02 -70.04
N LEU A 561 -35.33 -9.31 -69.77
CA LEU A 561 -36.59 -9.35 -70.54
C LEU A 561 -36.57 -8.43 -71.78
N ASN A 562 -35.44 -7.77 -72.10
CA ASN A 562 -35.26 -6.83 -73.20
C ASN A 562 -36.27 -5.64 -73.20
N PHE A 563 -36.91 -5.32 -72.09
CA PHE A 563 -37.87 -4.21 -72.02
C PHE A 563 -37.18 -2.84 -72.01
N ILE A 564 -36.03 -2.72 -71.34
CA ILE A 564 -35.22 -1.49 -71.23
C ILE A 564 -33.76 -1.90 -71.06
N TYR A 565 -32.81 -1.20 -71.69
CA TYR A 565 -31.37 -1.42 -71.48
C TYR A 565 -30.79 -0.48 -70.41
N LEU A 566 -30.73 -0.92 -69.15
CA LEU A 566 -30.23 -0.15 -67.99
C LEU A 566 -28.75 -0.44 -67.63
N GLY A 567 -27.88 -0.69 -68.62
CA GLY A 567 -26.49 -1.15 -68.36
C GLY A 567 -25.68 -0.24 -67.42
N SER A 568 -25.46 1.03 -67.79
CA SER A 568 -24.69 1.97 -66.98
C SER A 568 -25.42 2.40 -65.69
N THR A 569 -26.75 2.41 -65.70
CA THR A 569 -27.60 2.79 -64.57
C THR A 569 -27.67 1.71 -63.49
N LEU A 570 -27.64 0.43 -63.84
CA LEU A 570 -27.49 -0.68 -62.88
C LEU A 570 -26.21 -0.54 -62.05
N SER A 571 -25.10 -0.12 -62.66
CA SER A 571 -23.83 0.12 -61.95
C SER A 571 -23.88 1.35 -61.02
N GLN A 572 -24.84 2.27 -61.17
CA GLN A 572 -25.02 3.41 -60.25
C GLN A 572 -25.68 3.00 -58.92
N LEU A 573 -26.34 1.84 -58.85
CA LEU A 573 -27.09 1.40 -57.67
C LEU A 573 -26.18 0.89 -56.54
N ASP A 574 -24.96 0.47 -56.88
CA ASP A 574 -23.94 0.05 -55.91
C ASP A 574 -23.36 1.22 -55.09
N ARG A 575 -23.59 2.48 -55.50
CA ARG A 575 -23.10 3.69 -54.81
C ARG A 575 -23.37 3.67 -53.30
N SER A 576 -24.56 3.25 -52.89
CA SER A 576 -24.91 3.26 -51.46
C SER A 576 -24.11 2.25 -50.64
N GLN A 577 -23.77 1.09 -51.22
CA GLN A 577 -22.94 0.09 -50.55
C GLN A 577 -21.48 0.57 -50.50
N ILE A 578 -20.99 1.15 -51.60
CA ILE A 578 -19.61 1.66 -51.68
C ILE A 578 -19.39 2.80 -50.67
N LEU A 579 -20.30 3.78 -50.62
CA LEU A 579 -20.17 4.90 -49.68
C LEU A 579 -20.38 4.48 -48.22
N SER A 580 -21.27 3.51 -47.92
CA SER A 580 -21.42 3.01 -46.55
C SER A 580 -20.14 2.31 -46.08
N LYS A 581 -19.46 1.54 -46.94
CA LYS A 581 -18.14 0.96 -46.62
C LYS A 581 -17.11 2.02 -46.29
N ILE A 582 -16.94 3.01 -47.17
CA ILE A 582 -15.93 4.07 -46.99
C ILE A 582 -16.20 4.84 -45.69
N LEU A 583 -17.47 5.14 -45.39
CA LEU A 583 -17.88 5.80 -44.15
C LEU A 583 -17.59 4.94 -42.91
N THR A 584 -18.03 3.67 -42.90
CA THR A 584 -17.78 2.76 -41.77
C THR A 584 -16.29 2.50 -41.57
N ASP A 585 -15.51 2.28 -42.63
CA ASP A 585 -14.05 2.13 -42.53
C ASP A 585 -13.38 3.38 -41.95
N HIS A 586 -13.78 4.58 -42.42
CA HIS A 586 -13.22 5.84 -41.94
C HIS A 586 -13.52 6.06 -40.45
N LEU A 587 -14.78 5.88 -40.03
CA LEU A 587 -15.19 6.03 -38.64
C LEU A 587 -14.52 4.99 -37.73
N GLN A 588 -14.36 3.74 -38.19
CA GLN A 588 -13.67 2.69 -37.44
C GLN A 588 -12.19 3.02 -37.22
N ILE A 589 -11.45 3.46 -38.24
CA ILE A 589 -10.04 3.86 -38.08
C ILE A 589 -9.91 5.15 -37.26
N LEU A 590 -10.78 6.14 -37.49
CA LEU A 590 -10.81 7.38 -36.72
C LEU A 590 -11.11 7.13 -35.24
N SER A 591 -12.03 6.23 -34.91
CA SER A 591 -12.34 5.87 -33.52
C SER A 591 -11.12 5.31 -32.79
N LEU A 592 -10.31 4.50 -33.47
CA LEU A 592 -9.05 3.98 -32.93
C LEU A 592 -8.02 5.10 -32.72
N ILE A 593 -7.93 6.08 -33.62
CA ILE A 593 -7.04 7.25 -33.44
C ILE A 593 -7.50 8.12 -32.26
N CYS A 594 -8.81 8.35 -32.11
CA CYS A 594 -9.36 9.12 -30.98
C CYS A 594 -9.09 8.49 -29.61
N THR A 595 -8.80 7.18 -29.52
CA THR A 595 -8.36 6.55 -28.25
C THR A 595 -6.93 6.91 -27.83
N PHE A 596 -6.17 7.69 -28.62
CA PHE A 596 -4.80 8.09 -28.29
C PHE A 596 -4.68 9.41 -27.53
N THR A 597 -5.72 10.25 -27.55
CA THR A 597 -5.65 11.63 -27.05
C THR A 597 -6.45 11.79 -25.76
N PHE A 598 -5.76 11.99 -24.64
CA PHE A 598 -6.35 12.10 -23.30
C PHE A 598 -7.22 13.35 -23.07
N LYS A 599 -7.17 14.36 -23.96
CA LYS A 599 -7.82 15.68 -23.78
C LYS A 599 -8.88 16.03 -24.84
N MET A 600 -9.42 15.06 -25.59
CA MET A 600 -10.48 15.34 -26.57
C MET A 600 -11.85 15.51 -25.89
N PRO A 601 -12.65 16.54 -26.23
CA PRO A 601 -13.98 16.73 -25.65
C PRO A 601 -14.93 15.58 -26.05
N SER A 602 -15.70 15.10 -25.08
CA SER A 602 -16.64 13.96 -25.22
C SER A 602 -17.66 14.16 -26.36
N SER A 603 -18.08 15.40 -26.60
CA SER A 603 -18.97 15.79 -27.72
C SER A 603 -18.44 15.39 -29.10
N PHE A 604 -17.12 15.26 -29.29
CA PHE A 604 -16.51 14.79 -30.53
C PHE A 604 -16.27 13.28 -30.55
N THR A 605 -15.76 12.73 -29.44
CA THR A 605 -15.37 11.31 -29.38
C THR A 605 -16.58 10.37 -29.33
N LEU A 606 -17.65 10.74 -28.62
CA LEU A 606 -18.82 9.87 -28.42
C LEU A 606 -19.54 9.48 -29.72
N PRO A 607 -19.87 10.39 -30.67
CA PRO A 607 -20.45 10.00 -31.96
C PRO A 607 -19.53 9.11 -32.80
N ILE A 608 -18.20 9.30 -32.72
CA ILE A 608 -17.20 8.51 -33.44
C ILE A 608 -17.06 7.12 -32.82
N GLN A 609 -17.08 7.00 -31.49
CA GLN A 609 -17.05 5.71 -30.79
C GLN A 609 -18.33 4.92 -31.06
N ILE A 610 -19.51 5.54 -30.95
CA ILE A 610 -20.80 4.90 -31.28
C ILE A 610 -20.84 4.40 -32.73
N SER A 611 -20.28 5.13 -33.69
CA SER A 611 -20.36 4.77 -35.12
C SER A 611 -19.16 3.97 -35.67
N GLY A 612 -18.06 3.92 -34.93
CA GLY A 612 -16.81 3.22 -35.28
C GLY A 612 -16.52 2.02 -34.38
N ASN A 613 -16.26 2.25 -33.10
CA ASN A 613 -15.90 1.22 -32.13
C ASN A 613 -16.49 1.51 -30.74
N PRO A 614 -17.60 0.86 -30.34
CA PRO A 614 -18.27 1.15 -29.08
C PRO A 614 -17.65 0.49 -27.84
N THR A 615 -16.46 -0.17 -27.92
CA THR A 615 -15.83 -0.85 -26.77
C THR A 615 -15.73 0.01 -25.51
N SER A 616 -15.43 1.31 -25.65
CA SER A 616 -15.24 2.22 -24.51
C SER A 616 -16.53 2.62 -23.80
N LEU A 617 -17.69 2.45 -24.45
CA LEU A 617 -18.97 2.97 -23.97
C LEU A 617 -19.87 1.91 -23.33
N THR A 618 -19.60 0.62 -23.58
CA THR A 618 -20.52 -0.49 -23.26
C THR A 618 -19.90 -1.58 -22.38
N SER A 619 -18.68 -1.36 -21.88
CA SER A 619 -17.90 -2.36 -21.15
C SER A 619 -17.91 -2.11 -19.63
N LYS A 620 -17.32 -1.00 -19.17
CA LYS A 620 -17.11 -0.73 -17.73
C LYS A 620 -18.34 -0.37 -16.91
N SER A 621 -19.36 0.24 -17.50
CA SER A 621 -20.56 0.69 -16.75
C SER A 621 -21.37 -0.47 -16.15
N ILE A 622 -21.09 -1.70 -16.57
CA ILE A 622 -21.79 -2.94 -16.18
C ILE A 622 -21.05 -3.66 -15.04
N ASP A 623 -19.84 -3.21 -14.71
CA ASP A 623 -19.06 -3.69 -13.58
C ASP A 623 -19.86 -3.52 -12.26
N CYS A 624 -20.70 -2.48 -12.13
CA CYS A 624 -21.67 -2.30 -11.03
C CYS A 624 -22.79 -3.35 -10.93
N ILE A 625 -23.10 -4.06 -12.02
CA ILE A 625 -24.12 -5.12 -12.05
C ILE A 625 -23.46 -6.45 -11.68
N PHE A 626 -22.26 -6.71 -12.20
CA PHE A 626 -21.52 -7.93 -11.90
C PHE A 626 -20.83 -7.92 -10.53
N SER A 627 -20.55 -6.75 -9.94
CA SER A 627 -19.95 -6.67 -8.59
C SER A 627 -20.81 -7.27 -7.48
N GLN A 628 -22.12 -7.41 -7.69
CA GLN A 628 -23.02 -8.12 -6.78
C GLN A 628 -22.75 -9.64 -6.71
N TYR A 629 -21.97 -10.18 -7.65
CA TYR A 629 -21.72 -11.62 -7.79
C TYR A 629 -20.21 -11.94 -7.83
N PRO A 630 -19.49 -11.79 -6.70
CA PRO A 630 -18.03 -11.99 -6.65
C PRO A 630 -17.56 -13.41 -7.01
N GLN A 631 -18.45 -14.40 -7.04
CA GLN A 631 -18.13 -15.78 -7.44
C GLN A 631 -17.74 -15.94 -8.93
N PHE A 632 -17.95 -14.91 -9.77
CA PHE A 632 -17.69 -14.97 -11.22
C PHE A 632 -16.42 -14.21 -11.67
N GLN A 633 -15.40 -14.14 -10.82
CA GLN A 633 -14.08 -13.63 -11.22
C GLN A 633 -13.44 -14.48 -12.35
N PRO A 634 -12.64 -13.88 -13.24
CA PRO A 634 -12.23 -12.48 -13.27
C PRO A 634 -13.19 -11.59 -14.06
N LEU A 635 -13.43 -10.37 -13.55
CA LEU A 635 -14.47 -9.46 -14.05
C LEU A 635 -14.25 -8.98 -15.51
N TRP A 636 -12.99 -8.84 -15.94
CA TRP A 636 -12.64 -8.48 -17.32
C TRP A 636 -13.17 -9.50 -18.35
N LEU A 637 -13.32 -10.77 -17.97
CA LEU A 637 -13.86 -11.81 -18.84
C LEU A 637 -15.38 -11.63 -19.01
N LEU A 638 -16.11 -11.36 -17.92
CA LEU A 638 -17.55 -11.08 -17.96
C LEU A 638 -17.86 -9.85 -18.83
N GLN A 639 -17.09 -8.78 -18.66
CA GLN A 639 -17.13 -7.58 -19.51
C GLN A 639 -16.89 -7.91 -20.99
N SER A 640 -15.95 -8.82 -21.26
CA SER A 640 -15.64 -9.31 -22.60
C SER A 640 -16.82 -10.08 -23.22
N LEU A 641 -17.39 -11.02 -22.46
CA LEU A 641 -18.57 -11.81 -22.85
C LEU A 641 -19.82 -10.93 -23.05
N TRP A 642 -20.05 -9.95 -22.16
CA TRP A 642 -21.16 -9.02 -22.29
C TRP A 642 -21.10 -8.25 -23.61
N SER A 643 -19.91 -7.86 -24.06
CA SER A 643 -19.73 -7.14 -25.32
C SER A 643 -20.21 -7.95 -26.55
N PHE A 644 -20.29 -9.28 -26.48
CA PHE A 644 -20.91 -10.11 -27.53
C PHE A 644 -22.46 -10.07 -27.53
N THR A 645 -23.10 -9.62 -26.46
CA THR A 645 -24.57 -9.43 -26.42
C THR A 645 -25.04 -8.33 -27.37
N LEU A 646 -24.18 -7.34 -27.67
CA LEU A 646 -24.49 -6.25 -28.59
C LEU A 646 -24.74 -6.72 -30.05
N PRO A 647 -23.77 -7.36 -30.75
CA PRO A 647 -23.98 -7.84 -32.12
C PRO A 647 -25.10 -8.88 -32.21
N THR A 648 -25.23 -9.75 -31.21
CA THR A 648 -26.26 -10.80 -31.17
C THR A 648 -27.65 -10.20 -30.92
N GLY A 649 -27.80 -9.30 -29.94
CA GLY A 649 -29.04 -8.60 -29.63
C GLY A 649 -29.55 -7.74 -30.80
N ILE A 650 -28.66 -6.99 -31.48
CA ILE A 650 -29.01 -6.22 -32.68
C ILE A 650 -29.47 -7.14 -33.83
N PHE A 651 -28.83 -8.30 -34.00
CA PHE A 651 -29.21 -9.28 -35.01
C PHE A 651 -30.57 -9.93 -34.70
N LEU A 652 -30.82 -10.29 -33.43
CA LEU A 652 -32.12 -10.79 -32.96
C LEU A 652 -33.22 -9.75 -33.13
N LEU A 653 -32.97 -8.49 -32.80
CA LEU A 653 -33.93 -7.40 -32.99
C LEU A 653 -34.23 -7.16 -34.48
N TYR A 654 -33.24 -7.27 -35.37
CA TYR A 654 -33.45 -7.25 -36.82
C TYR A 654 -34.33 -8.43 -37.30
N ILE A 655 -34.14 -9.63 -36.76
CA ILE A 655 -34.98 -10.81 -37.06
C ILE A 655 -36.41 -10.58 -36.57
N LEU A 656 -36.59 -10.09 -35.34
CA LEU A 656 -37.88 -9.80 -34.73
C LEU A 656 -38.67 -8.77 -35.57
N ILE A 657 -38.02 -7.68 -36.01
CA ILE A 657 -38.60 -6.75 -36.98
C ILE A 657 -38.97 -7.46 -38.29
N GLY A 658 -38.10 -8.33 -38.79
CA GLY A 658 -38.37 -9.13 -39.99
C GLY A 658 -39.60 -10.04 -39.87
N VAL A 659 -39.83 -10.65 -38.71
CA VAL A 659 -41.00 -11.48 -38.39
C VAL A 659 -42.26 -10.63 -38.26
N ILE A 660 -42.20 -9.48 -37.59
CA ILE A 660 -43.33 -8.53 -37.51
C ILE A 660 -43.73 -8.05 -38.91
N TYR A 661 -42.78 -7.63 -39.75
CA TYR A 661 -43.08 -7.25 -41.14
C TYR A 661 -43.58 -8.42 -41.99
N LEU A 662 -43.17 -9.66 -41.69
CA LEU A 662 -43.72 -10.87 -42.35
C LEU A 662 -45.20 -11.08 -42.00
N ALA A 663 -45.62 -10.83 -40.76
CA ALA A 663 -47.04 -10.84 -40.37
C ALA A 663 -47.87 -9.82 -41.17
N PHE A 664 -47.29 -8.65 -41.46
CA PHE A 664 -47.85 -7.65 -42.39
C PHE A 664 -47.65 -7.99 -43.89
N LYS A 665 -47.29 -9.24 -44.23
CA LYS A 665 -47.05 -9.76 -45.60
C LYS A 665 -45.89 -9.07 -46.36
N ILE A 666 -44.92 -8.48 -45.65
CA ILE A 666 -43.75 -7.79 -46.23
C ILE A 666 -42.47 -8.61 -45.95
N ASN A 667 -42.13 -9.53 -46.85
CA ASN A 667 -40.98 -10.44 -46.72
C ASN A 667 -39.63 -9.83 -47.18
N VAL A 668 -39.44 -8.51 -47.05
CA VAL A 668 -38.22 -7.82 -47.55
C VAL A 668 -37.03 -8.04 -46.61
N PHE A 669 -37.21 -7.86 -45.29
CA PHE A 669 -36.11 -7.93 -44.32
C PHE A 669 -35.48 -9.33 -44.23
N LEU A 670 -36.30 -10.39 -44.15
CA LEU A 670 -35.83 -11.78 -44.04
C LEU A 670 -35.14 -12.27 -45.32
N LYS A 671 -35.62 -11.86 -46.50
CA LYS A 671 -35.00 -12.16 -47.82
C LYS A 671 -33.53 -11.72 -47.90
N TYR A 672 -33.15 -10.63 -47.23
CA TYR A 672 -31.79 -10.08 -47.19
C TYR A 672 -31.06 -10.31 -45.85
N LEU A 673 -31.55 -11.22 -44.99
CA LEU A 673 -30.94 -11.53 -43.68
C LEU A 673 -29.44 -11.84 -43.75
N ARG A 674 -28.96 -12.54 -44.79
CA ARG A 674 -27.52 -12.79 -45.00
C ARG A 674 -26.72 -11.50 -45.22
N THR A 675 -27.29 -10.52 -45.93
CA THR A 675 -26.64 -9.22 -46.16
C THR A 675 -26.60 -8.40 -44.87
N ALA A 676 -27.65 -8.47 -44.04
CA ALA A 676 -27.67 -7.86 -42.72
C ALA A 676 -26.61 -8.47 -41.78
N ALA A 677 -26.53 -9.80 -41.69
CA ALA A 677 -25.53 -10.50 -40.88
C ALA A 677 -24.09 -10.12 -41.26
N ILE A 678 -23.77 -10.08 -42.57
CA ILE A 678 -22.45 -9.68 -43.08
C ILE A 678 -22.12 -8.22 -42.69
N PHE A 679 -23.08 -7.32 -42.78
CA PHE A 679 -22.87 -5.91 -42.41
C PHE A 679 -22.67 -5.74 -40.90
N ILE A 680 -23.50 -6.37 -40.06
CA ILE A 680 -23.37 -6.35 -38.59
C ILE A 680 -22.01 -6.91 -38.17
N TYR A 681 -21.57 -8.03 -38.77
CA TYR A 681 -20.24 -8.59 -38.54
C TYR A 681 -19.10 -7.61 -38.89
N ILE A 682 -19.14 -6.96 -40.06
CA ILE A 682 -18.11 -5.98 -40.48
C ILE A 682 -18.13 -4.72 -39.58
N TYR A 683 -19.30 -4.31 -39.11
CA TYR A 683 -19.44 -3.18 -38.20
C TYR A 683 -18.86 -3.48 -36.80
N PHE A 684 -19.13 -4.67 -36.23
CA PHE A 684 -18.60 -5.07 -34.92
C PHE A 684 -17.19 -5.69 -34.96
N PHE A 685 -16.62 -5.94 -36.14
CA PHE A 685 -15.26 -6.46 -36.32
C PHE A 685 -14.18 -5.77 -35.46
N PRO A 686 -14.00 -4.43 -35.49
CA PRO A 686 -12.97 -3.78 -34.68
C PRO A 686 -13.24 -3.87 -33.19
N MET A 687 -14.51 -3.91 -32.75
CA MET A 687 -14.87 -3.96 -31.33
C MET A 687 -14.35 -5.24 -30.68
N ILE A 688 -14.69 -6.40 -31.27
CA ILE A 688 -14.25 -7.70 -30.78
C ILE A 688 -12.72 -7.82 -30.82
N ILE A 689 -12.10 -7.48 -31.96
CA ILE A 689 -10.64 -7.58 -32.11
C ILE A 689 -9.91 -6.66 -31.12
N THR A 690 -10.41 -5.45 -30.84
CA THR A 690 -9.80 -4.55 -29.84
C THR A 690 -9.88 -5.15 -28.44
N LEU A 691 -11.06 -5.65 -28.06
CA LEU A 691 -11.33 -6.18 -26.72
C LEU A 691 -10.51 -7.44 -26.43
N THR A 692 -10.50 -8.40 -27.36
CA THR A 692 -9.66 -9.60 -27.24
C THR A 692 -8.18 -9.27 -27.33
N SER A 693 -7.79 -8.23 -28.08
CA SER A 693 -6.38 -7.82 -28.11
C SER A 693 -5.94 -7.23 -26.77
N ARG A 694 -6.76 -6.40 -26.13
CA ARG A 694 -6.44 -5.88 -24.80
C ARG A 694 -6.37 -6.99 -23.73
N SER A 695 -7.10 -8.09 -23.90
CA SER A 695 -7.03 -9.24 -22.98
C SER A 695 -5.69 -10.01 -23.00
N PHE A 696 -4.87 -9.89 -24.05
CA PHE A 696 -3.50 -10.43 -24.03
C PHE A 696 -2.46 -9.39 -23.56
N ASN A 697 -2.84 -8.11 -23.53
CA ASN A 697 -1.88 -7.01 -23.47
C ASN A 697 -1.54 -6.68 -22.03
N CYS A 698 -0.25 -6.44 -21.77
CA CYS A 698 0.23 -6.13 -20.44
C CYS A 698 1.03 -4.83 -20.41
N ILE A 699 0.87 -4.10 -19.31
CA ILE A 699 1.43 -2.77 -19.09
C ILE A 699 2.37 -2.88 -17.89
N THR A 700 3.64 -2.51 -18.06
CA THR A 700 4.55 -2.32 -16.92
C THR A 700 4.13 -1.09 -16.11
N ILE A 701 3.96 -1.26 -14.79
CA ILE A 701 3.80 -0.17 -13.83
C ILE A 701 4.77 -0.48 -12.69
N GLY A 702 5.72 0.44 -12.48
CA GLY A 702 6.86 0.17 -11.60
C GLY A 702 7.64 -1.06 -12.09
N ASN A 703 7.89 -2.00 -11.18
CA ASN A 703 8.66 -3.22 -11.46
C ASN A 703 7.80 -4.39 -11.97
N LYS A 704 6.47 -4.26 -11.92
CA LYS A 704 5.51 -5.32 -12.25
C LYS A 704 4.79 -5.08 -13.57
N LYS A 705 4.10 -6.11 -14.07
CA LYS A 705 3.26 -6.07 -15.28
C LYS A 705 1.82 -6.40 -14.92
N TYR A 706 0.89 -5.58 -15.36
CA TYR A 706 -0.55 -5.71 -15.11
C TYR A 706 -1.32 -5.84 -16.43
N LEU A 707 -2.51 -6.41 -16.40
CA LEU A 707 -3.38 -6.58 -17.56
C LEU A 707 -4.00 -5.24 -18.04
N ASP A 708 -4.00 -4.97 -19.36
CA ASP A 708 -4.54 -3.73 -19.94
C ASP A 708 -6.06 -3.57 -19.71
N LEU A 709 -6.82 -4.67 -19.62
CA LEU A 709 -8.26 -4.60 -19.31
C LEU A 709 -8.54 -4.30 -17.83
N ASP A 710 -7.76 -4.86 -16.91
CA ASP A 710 -7.93 -4.71 -15.47
C ASP A 710 -6.57 -4.65 -14.78
N LEU A 711 -6.22 -3.48 -14.25
CA LEU A 711 -4.92 -3.23 -13.64
C LEU A 711 -4.75 -3.88 -12.26
N ASN A 712 -5.80 -4.50 -11.71
CA ASN A 712 -5.68 -5.28 -10.47
C ASN A 712 -5.09 -6.68 -10.70
N VAL A 713 -5.13 -7.19 -11.95
CA VAL A 713 -4.65 -8.54 -12.28
C VAL A 713 -3.20 -8.48 -12.76
N GLU A 714 -2.30 -9.20 -12.09
CA GLU A 714 -0.91 -9.37 -12.53
C GLU A 714 -0.84 -10.18 -13.83
N CYS A 715 0.05 -9.77 -14.73
CA CYS A 715 0.18 -10.34 -16.06
C CYS A 715 0.76 -11.75 -16.03
N PHE A 716 0.10 -12.69 -16.74
CA PHE A 716 0.38 -14.12 -16.75
C PHE A 716 0.17 -14.83 -15.40
N ASP A 717 -0.64 -14.27 -14.51
CA ASP A 717 -1.11 -14.97 -13.32
C ASP A 717 -1.69 -16.35 -13.68
N LYS A 718 -1.45 -17.33 -12.80
CA LYS A 718 -1.77 -18.75 -13.04
C LYS A 718 -3.25 -19.03 -13.14
N ASP A 719 -4.08 -18.27 -12.43
CA ASP A 719 -5.49 -18.57 -12.21
C ASP A 719 -6.38 -17.54 -12.91
N GLU A 720 -6.04 -16.24 -12.84
CA GLU A 720 -6.89 -15.16 -13.35
C GLU A 720 -6.61 -14.71 -14.79
N HIS A 721 -5.44 -15.04 -15.36
CA HIS A 721 -5.04 -14.53 -16.69
C HIS A 721 -4.59 -15.61 -17.67
N LYS A 722 -3.59 -16.41 -17.29
CA LYS A 722 -2.96 -17.42 -18.16
C LYS A 722 -3.93 -18.44 -18.78
N PRO A 723 -4.90 -19.06 -18.06
CA PRO A 723 -5.80 -20.04 -18.67
C PRO A 723 -6.75 -19.39 -19.70
N PHE A 724 -7.21 -18.17 -19.43
CA PHE A 724 -8.14 -17.46 -20.31
C PHE A 724 -7.47 -16.95 -21.60
N ILE A 725 -6.17 -16.65 -21.61
CA ILE A 725 -5.44 -16.34 -22.85
C ILE A 725 -5.58 -17.49 -23.87
N PHE A 726 -5.37 -18.73 -23.42
CA PHE A 726 -5.38 -19.91 -24.30
C PHE A 726 -6.80 -20.43 -24.58
N CYS A 727 -7.70 -20.39 -23.60
CA CYS A 727 -9.06 -20.93 -23.75
C CYS A 727 -10.04 -19.93 -24.40
N TYR A 728 -9.78 -18.62 -24.32
CA TYR A 728 -10.69 -17.58 -24.77
C TYR A 728 -10.02 -16.59 -25.75
N SER A 729 -8.99 -15.86 -25.34
CA SER A 729 -8.46 -14.73 -26.12
C SER A 729 -7.92 -15.14 -27.50
N ILE A 730 -7.08 -16.17 -27.56
CA ILE A 730 -6.50 -16.67 -28.82
C ILE A 730 -7.58 -17.33 -29.70
N PRO A 731 -8.41 -18.28 -29.21
CA PRO A 731 -9.49 -18.88 -30.00
C PRO A 731 -10.45 -17.86 -30.61
N VAL A 732 -10.85 -16.83 -29.86
CA VAL A 732 -11.78 -15.80 -30.35
C VAL A 732 -11.12 -14.92 -31.42
N ILE A 733 -9.85 -14.53 -31.28
CA ILE A 733 -9.12 -13.81 -32.33
C ILE A 733 -9.00 -14.64 -33.62
N LEU A 734 -8.68 -15.92 -33.51
CA LEU A 734 -8.58 -16.81 -34.67
C LEU A 734 -9.95 -17.02 -35.35
N LEU A 735 -11.00 -17.24 -34.56
CA LEU A 735 -12.36 -17.47 -35.05
C LEU A 735 -12.94 -16.22 -35.72
N TRP A 736 -12.90 -15.07 -35.02
CA TRP A 736 -13.50 -13.83 -35.47
C TRP A 736 -12.62 -13.08 -36.48
N GLY A 737 -11.30 -13.10 -36.29
CA GLY A 737 -10.34 -12.37 -37.13
C GLY A 737 -9.93 -13.07 -38.42
N LEU A 738 -9.92 -14.41 -38.46
CA LEU A 738 -9.43 -15.18 -39.60
C LEU A 738 -10.45 -16.19 -40.14
N PHE A 739 -11.04 -17.03 -39.31
CA PHE A 739 -11.91 -18.13 -39.77
C PHE A 739 -13.19 -17.63 -40.46
N ILE A 740 -13.93 -16.69 -39.85
CA ILE A 740 -15.14 -16.11 -40.47
C ILE A 740 -14.82 -15.42 -41.81
N PRO A 741 -13.77 -14.56 -41.94
CA PRO A 741 -13.34 -14.01 -43.22
C PRO A 741 -12.99 -15.07 -44.27
N ILE A 742 -12.26 -16.13 -43.91
CA ILE A 742 -11.89 -17.22 -44.82
C ILE A 742 -13.14 -17.96 -45.33
N LEU A 743 -14.09 -18.29 -44.45
CA LEU A 743 -15.36 -18.91 -44.85
C LEU A 743 -16.15 -18.04 -45.81
N LEU A 744 -16.27 -16.73 -45.53
CA LEU A 744 -16.95 -15.78 -46.41
C LEU A 744 -16.24 -15.64 -47.77
N PHE A 745 -14.91 -15.63 -47.79
CA PHE A 745 -14.11 -15.60 -49.01
C PHE A 745 -14.33 -16.86 -49.87
N GLN A 746 -14.25 -18.05 -49.26
CA GLN A 746 -14.53 -19.32 -49.94
C GLN A 746 -15.94 -19.36 -50.54
N LYS A 747 -16.97 -18.90 -49.81
CA LYS A 747 -18.35 -18.83 -50.34
C LYS A 747 -18.47 -17.88 -51.54
N ILE A 748 -17.76 -16.75 -51.56
CA ILE A 748 -17.73 -15.84 -52.71
C ILE A 748 -17.01 -16.45 -53.89
N TYR A 749 -15.84 -17.05 -53.67
CA TYR A 749 -15.05 -17.72 -54.71
C TYR A 749 -15.87 -18.79 -55.43
N GLN A 750 -16.48 -19.71 -54.67
CA GLN A 750 -17.41 -20.72 -55.20
C GLN A 750 -18.59 -20.10 -55.96
N THR A 751 -19.15 -19.00 -55.46
CA THR A 751 -20.31 -18.33 -56.08
C THR A 751 -19.96 -17.70 -57.42
N LYS A 752 -18.76 -17.11 -57.56
CA LYS A 752 -18.26 -16.57 -58.84
C LYS A 752 -17.86 -17.68 -59.81
N GLN A 753 -17.07 -18.66 -59.36
CA GLN A 753 -16.57 -19.74 -60.21
C GLN A 753 -17.69 -20.62 -60.77
N GLN A 754 -18.67 -21.00 -59.94
CA GLN A 754 -19.82 -21.84 -60.34
C GLN A 754 -20.95 -21.03 -61.03
N LYS A 755 -20.71 -19.76 -61.43
CA LYS A 755 -21.67 -18.86 -62.10
C LYS A 755 -23.08 -18.88 -61.50
N LYS A 756 -23.19 -18.92 -60.16
CA LYS A 756 -24.47 -19.08 -59.44
C LYS A 756 -25.44 -17.94 -59.75
N SER A 757 -26.74 -18.20 -59.61
CA SER A 757 -27.80 -17.25 -59.96
C SER A 757 -27.63 -15.88 -59.29
N ILE A 758 -28.06 -14.83 -59.98
CA ILE A 758 -27.96 -13.42 -59.52
C ILE A 758 -28.58 -13.21 -58.13
N ILE A 759 -29.58 -14.01 -57.76
CA ILE A 759 -30.25 -13.97 -56.45
C ILE A 759 -29.30 -14.39 -55.32
N ILE A 760 -28.43 -15.38 -55.57
CA ILE A 760 -27.41 -15.82 -54.61
C ILE A 760 -26.29 -14.77 -54.55
N GLN A 761 -25.82 -14.28 -55.71
CA GLN A 761 -24.79 -13.24 -55.78
C GLN A 761 -25.19 -11.96 -55.04
N ILE A 762 -26.44 -11.51 -55.19
CA ILE A 762 -26.97 -10.30 -54.56
C ILE A 762 -26.93 -10.36 -53.03
N LYS A 763 -27.12 -11.54 -52.42
CA LYS A 763 -27.06 -11.71 -50.95
C LYS A 763 -25.65 -11.44 -50.38
N TYR A 764 -24.61 -11.74 -51.16
CA TYR A 764 -23.20 -11.45 -50.82
C TYR A 764 -22.67 -10.15 -51.45
N SER A 765 -23.51 -9.40 -52.19
CA SER A 765 -23.12 -8.20 -52.94
C SER A 765 -22.37 -7.19 -52.07
N TYR A 766 -22.73 -7.05 -50.79
CA TYR A 766 -22.04 -6.11 -49.90
C TYR A 766 -20.52 -6.33 -49.89
N LEU A 767 -20.02 -7.57 -49.94
CA LEU A 767 -18.58 -7.81 -49.89
C LEU A 767 -17.87 -7.35 -51.17
N PHE A 768 -18.43 -7.59 -52.36
CA PHE A 768 -17.74 -7.32 -53.64
C PHE A 768 -18.29 -6.14 -54.48
N ALA A 769 -19.35 -5.46 -54.04
CA ALA A 769 -19.99 -4.38 -54.80
C ALA A 769 -19.03 -3.23 -55.13
N GLY A 770 -19.05 -2.80 -56.39
CA GLY A 770 -18.25 -1.69 -56.90
C GLY A 770 -16.78 -2.02 -57.23
N TYR A 771 -16.25 -3.17 -56.80
CA TYR A 771 -14.89 -3.58 -57.13
C TYR A 771 -14.78 -4.14 -58.55
N LYS A 772 -13.61 -3.97 -59.16
CA LYS A 772 -13.25 -4.63 -60.42
C LYS A 772 -13.21 -6.14 -60.20
N GLU A 773 -13.52 -6.93 -61.23
CA GLU A 773 -13.55 -8.40 -61.14
C GLU A 773 -12.26 -8.98 -60.54
N ARG A 774 -11.08 -8.46 -60.92
CA ARG A 774 -9.77 -8.88 -60.38
C ARG A 774 -9.54 -8.58 -58.88
N PHE A 775 -10.39 -7.77 -58.24
CA PHE A 775 -10.26 -7.33 -56.84
C PHE A 775 -11.52 -7.62 -56.01
N TYR A 776 -12.30 -8.64 -56.36
CA TYR A 776 -13.49 -9.03 -55.59
C TYR A 776 -13.21 -9.33 -54.10
N PHE A 777 -11.95 -9.64 -53.76
CA PHE A 777 -11.47 -9.96 -52.41
C PHE A 777 -11.05 -8.73 -51.58
N TRP A 778 -11.09 -7.52 -52.14
CA TRP A 778 -10.51 -6.32 -51.51
C TRP A 778 -11.09 -6.00 -50.12
N GLU A 779 -12.34 -6.37 -49.85
CA GLU A 779 -12.95 -6.20 -48.52
C GLU A 779 -12.22 -7.02 -47.44
N PHE A 780 -11.81 -8.25 -47.73
CA PHE A 780 -11.06 -9.09 -46.81
C PHE A 780 -9.64 -8.55 -46.56
N TRP A 781 -9.02 -7.97 -47.60
CA TRP A 781 -7.74 -7.27 -47.45
C TRP A 781 -7.84 -6.07 -46.50
N LYS A 782 -8.89 -5.26 -46.61
CA LYS A 782 -9.15 -4.16 -45.66
C LYS A 782 -9.35 -4.65 -44.23
N LEU A 783 -10.10 -5.74 -44.03
CA LEU A 783 -10.29 -6.35 -42.70
C LEU A 783 -8.95 -6.82 -42.11
N PHE A 784 -8.10 -7.46 -42.90
CA PHE A 784 -6.76 -7.89 -42.47
C PHE A 784 -5.84 -6.71 -42.12
N CYS A 785 -5.84 -5.63 -42.91
CA CYS A 785 -5.10 -4.41 -42.57
C CYS A 785 -5.62 -3.77 -41.27
N LYS A 786 -6.95 -3.70 -41.08
CA LYS A 786 -7.60 -3.18 -39.87
C LYS A 786 -7.22 -4.01 -38.63
N MET A 787 -7.21 -5.33 -38.73
CA MET A 787 -6.76 -6.22 -37.66
C MET A 787 -5.31 -5.94 -37.25
N LYS A 788 -4.39 -5.79 -38.23
CA LYS A 788 -2.98 -5.43 -37.95
C LYS A 788 -2.84 -4.06 -37.28
N LEU A 789 -3.61 -3.06 -37.71
CA LEU A 789 -3.62 -1.72 -37.09
C LEU A 789 -4.11 -1.77 -35.63
N ILE A 790 -5.14 -2.57 -35.34
CA ILE A 790 -5.63 -2.77 -33.96
C ILE A 790 -4.58 -3.48 -33.10
N LEU A 791 -3.98 -4.57 -33.60
CA LEU A 791 -2.93 -5.30 -32.89
C LEU A 791 -1.72 -4.41 -32.56
N VAL A 792 -1.22 -3.64 -33.53
CA VAL A 792 -0.12 -2.67 -33.30
C VAL A 792 -0.52 -1.58 -32.30
N SER A 793 -1.75 -1.05 -32.42
CA SER A 793 -2.28 -0.03 -31.50
C SER A 793 -2.34 -0.49 -30.04
N VAL A 794 -2.63 -1.78 -29.82
CA VAL A 794 -2.72 -2.37 -28.48
C VAL A 794 -1.34 -2.83 -27.98
N LEU A 795 -0.62 -3.67 -28.74
CA LEU A 795 0.68 -4.23 -28.33
C LEU A 795 1.74 -3.18 -28.00
N PHE A 796 1.77 -2.06 -28.73
CA PHE A 796 2.74 -0.99 -28.52
C PHE A 796 2.18 0.15 -27.63
N LYS A 797 1.11 -0.08 -26.84
CA LYS A 797 0.44 0.95 -26.03
C LYS A 797 1.40 1.80 -25.19
N GLN A 798 2.44 1.19 -24.61
CA GLN A 798 3.42 1.90 -23.76
C GLN A 798 4.45 2.70 -24.56
N ASN A 799 4.97 2.14 -25.66
CA ASN A 799 6.02 2.77 -26.47
C ASN A 799 5.41 3.62 -27.58
N ILE A 800 4.97 4.84 -27.23
CA ILE A 800 4.20 5.71 -28.12
C ILE A 800 4.88 6.01 -29.46
N TYR A 801 6.20 6.20 -29.47
CA TYR A 801 6.99 6.42 -30.69
C TYR A 801 6.93 5.21 -31.64
N LEU A 802 7.15 4.00 -31.11
CA LEU A 802 7.09 2.76 -31.89
C LEU A 802 5.66 2.50 -32.39
N LYS A 803 4.65 2.73 -31.55
CA LYS A 803 3.23 2.62 -31.89
C LYS A 803 2.86 3.50 -33.08
N VAL A 804 3.14 4.80 -33.00
CA VAL A 804 2.80 5.77 -34.05
C VAL A 804 3.61 5.50 -35.32
N GLY A 805 4.90 5.15 -35.20
CA GLY A 805 5.74 4.75 -36.34
C GLY A 805 5.20 3.52 -37.06
N ALA A 806 4.92 2.43 -36.34
CA ALA A 806 4.39 1.19 -36.91
C ALA A 806 2.98 1.37 -37.51
N MET A 807 2.14 2.21 -36.90
CA MET A 807 0.86 2.57 -37.49
C MET A 807 1.03 3.37 -38.79
N ASN A 808 1.87 4.41 -38.79
CA ASN A 808 2.15 5.21 -39.99
C ASN A 808 2.67 4.34 -41.15
N THR A 809 3.60 3.42 -40.92
CA THR A 809 4.10 2.53 -41.99
C THR A 809 3.00 1.63 -42.55
N LEU A 810 2.11 1.08 -41.72
CA LEU A 810 0.94 0.31 -42.18
C LEU A 810 -0.05 1.17 -42.99
N LEU A 811 -0.31 2.41 -42.57
CA LEU A 811 -1.22 3.32 -43.28
C LEU A 811 -0.63 3.81 -44.61
N LEU A 812 0.67 4.12 -44.66
CA LEU A 812 1.40 4.47 -45.88
C LEU A 812 1.45 3.29 -46.87
N LEU A 813 1.68 2.07 -46.37
CA LEU A 813 1.60 0.85 -47.20
C LEU A 813 0.18 0.67 -47.77
N GLN A 814 -0.86 0.89 -46.97
CA GLN A 814 -2.25 0.86 -47.44
C GLN A 814 -2.52 1.93 -48.50
N PHE A 815 -2.00 3.16 -48.33
CA PHE A 815 -2.11 4.24 -49.31
C PHE A 815 -1.42 3.90 -50.64
N TYR A 816 -0.17 3.40 -50.59
CA TYR A 816 0.56 2.92 -51.76
C TYR A 816 -0.20 1.81 -52.51
N LEU A 817 -0.72 0.81 -51.79
CA LEU A 817 -1.50 -0.28 -52.38
C LEU A 817 -2.81 0.21 -53.00
N LEU A 818 -3.45 1.24 -52.44
CA LEU A 818 -4.63 1.89 -53.04
C LEU A 818 -4.29 2.65 -54.33
N LEU A 819 -3.16 3.36 -54.37
CA LEU A 819 -2.66 4.06 -55.57
C LEU A 819 -2.37 3.08 -56.71
N LYS A 820 -1.69 1.96 -56.41
CA LYS A 820 -1.32 0.92 -57.40
C LYS A 820 -2.52 0.11 -57.87
N SER A 821 -3.41 -0.29 -56.95
CA SER A 821 -4.51 -1.21 -57.27
C SER A 821 -5.69 -0.52 -57.95
N LYS A 822 -6.12 0.64 -57.44
CA LYS A 822 -7.37 1.34 -57.81
C LYS A 822 -8.55 0.34 -57.89
N PRO A 823 -8.96 -0.25 -56.75
CA PRO A 823 -9.81 -1.44 -56.71
C PRO A 823 -11.25 -1.23 -57.22
N TYR A 824 -11.83 -0.03 -57.05
CA TYR A 824 -13.17 0.28 -57.53
C TYR A 824 -13.20 0.50 -59.04
N VAL A 825 -14.32 0.16 -59.68
CA VAL A 825 -14.54 0.36 -61.13
C VAL A 825 -14.51 1.85 -61.50
N ARG A 826 -15.06 2.73 -60.66
CA ARG A 826 -15.11 4.19 -60.93
C ARG A 826 -13.99 4.93 -60.22
N LYS A 827 -13.36 5.89 -60.92
CA LYS A 827 -12.28 6.73 -60.39
C LYS A 827 -12.68 7.41 -59.07
N TYR A 828 -13.82 8.13 -59.06
CA TYR A 828 -14.42 8.80 -57.90
C TYR A 828 -14.39 8.01 -56.57
N PHE A 829 -14.70 6.70 -56.59
CA PHE A 829 -14.69 5.89 -55.36
C PHE A 829 -13.27 5.47 -54.92
N ASN A 830 -12.33 5.35 -55.87
CA ASN A 830 -10.91 5.20 -55.52
C ASN A 830 -10.37 6.49 -54.91
N ASP A 831 -10.70 7.64 -55.51
CA ASP A 831 -10.28 8.96 -55.06
C ASP A 831 -10.80 9.23 -53.63
N LEU A 832 -12.09 8.95 -53.34
CA LEU A 832 -12.65 9.04 -51.98
C LEU A 832 -11.96 8.12 -50.97
N GLN A 833 -11.59 6.89 -51.35
CA GLN A 833 -10.88 5.96 -50.47
C GLN A 833 -9.45 6.43 -50.19
N GLN A 834 -8.78 7.04 -51.18
CA GLN A 834 -7.46 7.64 -51.05
C GLN A 834 -7.50 8.87 -50.14
N ILE A 835 -8.47 9.78 -50.34
CA ILE A 835 -8.70 10.95 -49.47
C ILE A 835 -9.00 10.50 -48.03
N SER A 836 -9.88 9.51 -47.83
CA SER A 836 -10.14 8.93 -46.49
C SER A 836 -8.85 8.44 -45.82
N THR A 837 -8.00 7.75 -46.57
CA THR A 837 -6.72 7.20 -46.10
C THR A 837 -5.74 8.29 -45.74
N PHE A 838 -5.64 9.33 -46.57
CA PHE A 838 -4.82 10.51 -46.29
C PHE A 838 -5.30 11.23 -45.02
N ILE A 839 -6.60 11.47 -44.89
CA ILE A 839 -7.17 12.22 -43.75
C ILE A 839 -6.95 11.53 -42.41
N TYR A 840 -7.21 10.22 -42.28
CA TYR A 840 -6.94 9.56 -40.99
C TYR A 840 -5.42 9.44 -40.72
N THR A 841 -4.57 9.37 -41.75
CA THR A 841 -3.10 9.34 -41.56
C THR A 841 -2.61 10.71 -41.10
N LEU A 842 -3.12 11.80 -41.68
CA LEU A 842 -2.89 13.16 -41.20
C LEU A 842 -3.38 13.32 -39.76
N SER A 843 -4.58 12.82 -39.44
CA SER A 843 -5.15 12.87 -38.08
C SER A 843 -4.27 12.18 -37.05
N LEU A 844 -3.72 11.00 -37.36
CA LEU A 844 -2.77 10.28 -36.51
C LEU A 844 -1.53 11.14 -36.19
N ASN A 845 -0.95 11.80 -37.19
CA ASN A 845 0.25 12.61 -37.01
C ASN A 845 -0.04 13.91 -36.25
N LEU A 846 -1.20 14.53 -36.46
CA LEU A 846 -1.64 15.71 -35.70
C LEU A 846 -1.89 15.36 -34.21
N CYS A 847 -2.51 14.21 -33.93
CA CYS A 847 -2.67 13.69 -32.57
C CYS A 847 -1.31 13.34 -31.92
N PHE A 848 -0.31 12.94 -32.69
CA PHE A 848 1.04 12.70 -32.17
C PHE A 848 1.79 14.00 -31.82
N LEU A 849 1.68 15.04 -32.67
CA LEU A 849 2.22 16.37 -32.37
C LEU A 849 1.61 16.97 -31.09
N GLN A 850 0.32 16.75 -30.85
CA GLN A 850 -0.35 17.14 -29.60
C GLN A 850 0.33 16.54 -28.36
N ILE A 851 0.74 15.27 -28.43
CA ILE A 851 1.31 14.53 -27.28
C ILE A 851 2.74 14.96 -26.99
N ILE A 852 3.53 15.28 -28.02
CA ILE A 852 4.88 15.83 -27.83
C ILE A 852 4.82 17.23 -27.20
N ASN A 853 3.95 18.12 -27.70
CA ASN A 853 3.87 19.49 -27.20
C ASN A 853 3.21 19.64 -25.83
N ASP A 854 2.51 18.61 -25.31
CA ASP A 854 1.93 18.65 -23.96
C ASP A 854 3.00 18.81 -22.86
N GLN A 855 4.27 18.55 -23.17
CA GLN A 855 5.42 18.79 -22.28
C GLN A 855 5.95 20.24 -22.32
N ASN A 856 5.58 21.05 -23.33
CA ASN A 856 6.24 22.33 -23.65
C ASN A 856 5.32 23.56 -23.63
N GLY A 857 4.00 23.42 -23.43
CA GLY A 857 3.08 24.55 -23.28
C GLY A 857 1.74 24.42 -24.01
N SER A 858 0.70 25.05 -23.48
CA SER A 858 -0.70 24.77 -23.82
C SER A 858 -1.25 25.46 -25.09
N GLU A 859 -0.59 26.48 -25.62
CA GLU A 859 -1.19 27.40 -26.62
C GLU A 859 -1.60 26.71 -27.93
N TYR A 860 -0.79 25.79 -28.45
CA TYR A 860 -1.05 25.14 -29.75
C TYR A 860 -1.93 23.89 -29.67
N GLN A 861 -2.17 23.33 -28.48
CA GLN A 861 -2.90 22.07 -28.30
C GLN A 861 -4.34 22.15 -28.85
N ASN A 862 -5.05 23.24 -28.53
CA ASN A 862 -6.44 23.43 -28.96
C ASN A 862 -6.56 23.63 -30.47
N ALA A 863 -5.57 24.24 -31.13
CA ALA A 863 -5.55 24.44 -32.58
C ALA A 863 -5.45 23.10 -33.32
N TRP A 864 -4.58 22.18 -32.88
CA TRP A 864 -4.46 20.85 -33.47
C TRP A 864 -5.74 20.02 -33.29
N ILE A 865 -6.36 20.06 -32.10
CA ILE A 865 -7.65 19.43 -31.82
C ILE A 865 -8.73 19.93 -32.79
N PHE A 866 -8.86 21.26 -32.94
CA PHE A 866 -9.84 21.88 -33.83
C PHE A 866 -9.61 21.50 -35.31
N LEU A 867 -8.35 21.42 -35.74
CA LEU A 867 -7.99 21.05 -37.11
C LEU A 867 -8.31 19.57 -37.41
N VAL A 868 -8.01 18.65 -36.48
CA VAL A 868 -8.43 17.24 -36.57
C VAL A 868 -9.95 17.12 -36.62
N PHE A 869 -10.66 17.82 -35.74
CA PHE A 869 -12.13 17.87 -35.72
C PHE A 869 -12.69 18.32 -37.07
N PHE A 870 -12.24 19.47 -37.56
CA PHE A 870 -12.78 20.11 -38.75
C PHE A 870 -12.56 19.27 -40.02
N ILE A 871 -11.35 18.73 -40.24
CA ILE A 871 -11.05 17.95 -41.45
C ILE A 871 -11.91 16.67 -41.50
N ASN A 872 -12.01 15.93 -40.39
CA ASN A 872 -12.81 14.71 -40.33
C ASN A 872 -14.31 15.01 -40.47
N LEU A 873 -14.83 16.05 -39.79
CA LEU A 873 -16.24 16.44 -39.90
C LEU A 873 -16.63 16.81 -41.33
N ASN A 874 -15.79 17.55 -42.05
CA ASN A 874 -16.01 17.89 -43.45
C ASN A 874 -16.07 16.64 -44.34
N PHE A 875 -15.13 15.70 -44.17
CA PHE A 875 -15.10 14.48 -44.97
C PHE A 875 -16.29 13.54 -44.68
N ILE A 876 -16.64 13.37 -43.40
CA ILE A 876 -17.84 12.63 -42.98
C ILE A 876 -19.10 13.27 -43.58
N SER A 877 -19.20 14.61 -43.58
CA SER A 877 -20.32 15.33 -44.17
C SER A 877 -20.46 15.06 -45.68
N VAL A 878 -19.36 15.07 -46.44
CA VAL A 878 -19.34 14.70 -47.87
C VAL A 878 -19.85 13.27 -48.09
N LEU A 879 -19.43 12.31 -47.25
CA LEU A 879 -19.90 10.92 -47.34
C LEU A 879 -21.38 10.77 -46.98
N VAL A 880 -21.87 11.44 -45.94
CA VAL A 880 -23.28 11.41 -45.51
C VAL A 880 -24.18 12.05 -46.56
N LEU A 881 -23.80 13.19 -47.14
CA LEU A 881 -24.55 13.85 -48.23
C LEU A 881 -24.51 13.01 -49.51
N GLY A 882 -23.35 12.42 -49.82
CA GLY A 882 -23.16 11.48 -50.94
C GLY A 882 -23.97 10.19 -50.81
N LEU A 883 -24.20 9.71 -49.57
CA LEU A 883 -25.16 8.66 -49.25
C LEU A 883 -26.58 9.18 -49.51
N LEU A 884 -26.99 10.24 -48.79
CA LEU A 884 -28.36 10.78 -48.75
C LEU A 884 -28.96 11.01 -50.15
N LYS A 885 -28.15 11.45 -51.12
CA LYS A 885 -28.55 11.62 -52.53
C LYS A 885 -29.82 12.47 -52.66
N LEU A 886 -29.70 13.71 -52.17
CA LEU A 886 -30.74 14.72 -52.29
C LEU A 886 -31.04 14.97 -53.77
N ASN A 887 -32.27 14.68 -54.20
CA ASN A 887 -32.77 15.22 -55.46
C ASN A 887 -33.16 16.67 -55.19
N ILE A 888 -32.51 17.62 -55.86
CA ILE A 888 -32.81 19.04 -55.72
C ILE A 888 -33.51 19.51 -57.00
N SER A 889 -34.67 20.14 -56.81
CA SER A 889 -35.46 20.79 -57.85
C SER A 889 -34.80 22.10 -58.28
N ILE A 890 -34.82 22.38 -59.59
CA ILE A 890 -34.29 23.65 -60.14
C ILE A 890 -35.13 24.82 -59.64
N GLU A 891 -36.43 24.66 -59.53
CA GLU A 891 -37.36 25.71 -59.08
C GLU A 891 -37.18 26.02 -57.58
N ARG A 892 -37.05 27.31 -57.25
CA ARG A 892 -36.84 27.79 -55.86
C ARG A 892 -38.04 27.56 -54.95
N ARG A 893 -39.25 27.43 -55.51
CA ARG A 893 -40.51 27.17 -54.79
C ARG A 893 -40.59 25.72 -54.26
N ASP A 894 -39.97 24.78 -54.96
CA ASP A 894 -40.00 23.34 -54.63
C ASP A 894 -38.85 22.92 -53.69
N ARG A 895 -38.15 23.88 -53.07
CA ARG A 895 -36.95 23.64 -52.25
C ARG A 895 -37.17 24.00 -50.78
N ASN A 896 -37.03 23.03 -49.89
CA ASN A 896 -36.99 23.28 -48.44
C ASN A 896 -35.76 24.13 -48.06
N CYS A 897 -35.78 24.78 -46.88
CA CYS A 897 -34.68 25.63 -46.41
C CYS A 897 -33.29 24.96 -46.54
N PHE A 898 -33.17 23.72 -46.06
CA PHE A 898 -31.95 22.90 -46.17
C PHE A 898 -31.51 22.65 -47.63
N GLN A 899 -32.45 22.39 -48.55
CA GLN A 899 -32.14 22.22 -49.97
C GLN A 899 -31.72 23.54 -50.63
N ASN A 900 -32.24 24.68 -50.18
CA ASN A 900 -31.80 26.00 -50.65
C ASN A 900 -30.37 26.35 -50.19
N ILE A 901 -30.00 25.98 -48.95
CA ILE A 901 -28.62 26.11 -48.46
C ILE A 901 -27.68 25.24 -49.31
N ILE A 902 -28.00 23.96 -49.47
CA ILE A 902 -27.17 23.03 -50.26
C ILE A 902 -27.08 23.45 -51.73
N PHE A 903 -28.16 23.97 -52.34
CA PHE A 903 -28.13 24.48 -53.71
C PHE A 903 -27.21 25.71 -53.86
N LYS A 904 -27.20 26.62 -52.88
CA LYS A 904 -26.23 27.75 -52.85
C LYS A 904 -24.79 27.25 -52.77
N ILE A 905 -24.51 26.28 -51.89
CA ILE A 905 -23.16 25.72 -51.72
C ILE A 905 -22.73 24.94 -52.97
N TYR A 906 -23.62 24.14 -53.56
CA TYR A 906 -23.38 23.42 -54.82
C TYR A 906 -22.99 24.37 -55.96
N ASN A 907 -23.71 25.49 -56.12
CA ASN A 907 -23.39 26.48 -57.15
C ASN A 907 -22.03 27.16 -56.93
N LYS A 908 -21.59 27.32 -55.66
CA LYS A 908 -20.29 27.93 -55.33
C LYS A 908 -19.12 26.93 -55.40
N TYR A 909 -19.36 25.65 -55.11
CA TYR A 909 -18.36 24.58 -55.08
C TYR A 909 -18.89 23.27 -55.72
N PRO A 910 -19.12 23.23 -57.04
CA PRO A 910 -19.76 22.08 -57.69
C PRO A 910 -18.93 20.78 -57.59
N GLN A 911 -17.61 20.90 -57.42
CA GLN A 911 -16.71 19.74 -57.28
C GLN A 911 -16.91 18.96 -55.96
N LEU A 912 -17.47 19.57 -54.91
CA LEU A 912 -17.71 18.92 -53.62
C LEU A 912 -18.99 18.06 -53.60
N PHE A 913 -19.87 18.20 -54.60
CA PHE A 913 -21.25 17.73 -54.52
C PHE A 913 -21.74 17.03 -55.81
N ASP A 914 -21.90 15.71 -55.76
CA ASP A 914 -22.51 14.92 -56.85
C ASP A 914 -24.04 14.84 -56.70
N ILE A 915 -24.71 15.98 -56.97
CA ILE A 915 -26.16 16.16 -56.81
C ILE A 915 -26.90 15.93 -58.13
N LYS A 916 -27.97 15.12 -58.10
CA LYS A 916 -28.87 14.97 -59.25
C LYS A 916 -29.91 16.10 -59.28
N ILE A 917 -29.60 17.14 -60.03
CA ILE A 917 -30.55 18.20 -60.40
C ILE A 917 -31.67 17.59 -61.26
N GLN A 918 -32.94 17.76 -60.86
CA GLN A 918 -34.08 17.28 -61.63
C GLN A 918 -34.59 18.34 -62.62
N ASN A 919 -34.46 18.06 -63.91
CA ASN A 919 -35.03 18.88 -64.98
C ASN A 919 -36.44 18.38 -65.37
N LYS A 920 -37.45 19.28 -65.42
CA LYS A 920 -38.87 18.89 -65.59
C LYS A 920 -39.18 18.19 -66.92
N GLU A 921 -38.39 18.39 -67.97
CA GLU A 921 -38.61 17.79 -69.30
C GLU A 921 -38.66 16.25 -69.29
N LYS A 922 -37.90 15.60 -68.39
CA LYS A 922 -37.93 14.13 -68.22
C LYS A 922 -39.29 13.61 -67.70
N ILE A 923 -40.19 14.48 -67.24
CA ILE A 923 -41.54 14.10 -66.81
C ILE A 923 -42.40 13.67 -68.01
N ARG A 924 -42.22 14.26 -69.20
CA ARG A 924 -42.93 13.81 -70.43
C ARG A 924 -42.57 12.37 -70.83
N LEU A 925 -41.31 11.97 -70.62
CA LEU A 925 -40.87 10.58 -70.78
C LEU A 925 -41.38 9.67 -69.64
N LEU A 926 -41.42 10.16 -68.40
CA LEU A 926 -41.99 9.42 -67.26
C LEU A 926 -43.50 9.17 -67.38
N LEU A 927 -44.26 10.04 -68.07
CA LEU A 927 -45.67 9.78 -68.38
C LEU A 927 -45.83 8.57 -69.30
N LYS A 928 -45.01 8.44 -70.35
CA LYS A 928 -44.94 7.21 -71.18
C LYS A 928 -44.54 5.98 -70.34
N VAL A 929 -43.61 6.12 -69.38
CA VAL A 929 -43.28 5.05 -68.43
C VAL A 929 -44.45 4.71 -67.49
N ARG A 930 -45.31 5.67 -67.13
CA ARG A 930 -46.50 5.45 -66.30
C ARG A 930 -47.57 4.63 -67.05
N GLU A 931 -47.74 4.87 -68.35
CA GLU A 931 -48.55 4.02 -69.23
C GLU A 931 -47.94 2.62 -69.41
N LEU A 932 -46.62 2.54 -69.60
CA LEU A 932 -45.88 1.27 -69.70
C LEU A 932 -46.02 0.46 -68.40
N LYS A 933 -46.02 1.13 -67.23
CA LYS A 933 -46.29 0.53 -65.92
C LYS A 933 -47.76 0.13 -65.73
N LYS A 934 -48.73 0.79 -66.39
CA LYS A 934 -50.12 0.32 -66.51
C LYS A 934 -50.19 -0.97 -67.36
N LYS A 935 -49.57 -0.99 -68.54
CA LYS A 935 -49.52 -2.17 -69.43
C LYS A 935 -48.82 -3.37 -68.79
N ILE A 936 -47.69 -3.16 -68.09
CA ILE A 936 -47.02 -4.21 -67.30
C ILE A 936 -47.91 -4.68 -66.14
N ARG A 937 -48.63 -3.80 -65.43
CA ARG A 937 -49.60 -4.22 -64.40
C ARG A 937 -50.80 -4.99 -64.97
N GLN A 938 -51.21 -4.71 -66.21
CA GLN A 938 -52.24 -5.49 -66.90
C GLN A 938 -51.72 -6.88 -67.27
N MET A 939 -50.49 -7.01 -67.80
CA MET A 939 -49.84 -8.32 -67.99
C MET A 939 -49.68 -9.08 -66.66
N MET A 940 -49.14 -8.45 -65.62
CA MET A 940 -48.96 -9.06 -64.29
C MET A 940 -50.28 -9.46 -63.61
N ARG A 941 -51.41 -8.82 -63.95
CA ARG A 941 -52.75 -9.26 -63.51
C ARG A 941 -53.23 -10.47 -64.30
N TYR A 942 -53.01 -10.51 -65.62
CA TYR A 942 -53.30 -11.67 -66.46
C TYR A 942 -52.47 -12.90 -66.11
N GLN A 943 -51.25 -12.70 -65.59
CA GLN A 943 -50.31 -13.77 -65.26
C GLN A 943 -50.36 -14.20 -63.77
N LYS A 944 -51.22 -13.57 -62.95
CA LYS A 944 -51.28 -13.82 -61.50
C LYS A 944 -51.87 -15.19 -61.12
N ASN A 945 -52.37 -15.95 -62.10
CA ASN A 945 -52.85 -17.32 -61.94
C ASN A 945 -51.76 -18.37 -62.30
N PHE A 946 -50.50 -17.97 -62.54
CA PHE A 946 -49.41 -18.90 -62.84
C PHE A 946 -48.09 -18.44 -62.19
N ASP A 947 -47.42 -19.33 -61.45
CA ASP A 947 -46.21 -18.98 -60.70
C ASP A 947 -45.02 -18.66 -61.62
N PHE A 948 -44.74 -17.36 -61.75
CA PHE A 948 -43.74 -16.80 -62.67
C PHE A 948 -42.29 -17.14 -62.28
N GLN A 949 -42.01 -17.45 -61.01
CA GLN A 949 -40.63 -17.50 -60.51
C GLN A 949 -39.94 -18.85 -60.72
N GLU A 950 -40.64 -19.98 -60.55
CA GLU A 950 -40.10 -21.31 -60.90
C GLU A 950 -40.22 -21.62 -62.39
N SER A 951 -41.33 -21.22 -63.02
CA SER A 951 -41.59 -21.49 -64.44
C SER A 951 -40.57 -20.84 -65.37
N LEU A 952 -40.20 -19.56 -65.16
CA LEU A 952 -39.15 -18.92 -65.96
C LEU A 952 -37.80 -19.64 -65.82
N GLN A 953 -37.46 -20.10 -64.62
CA GLN A 953 -36.16 -20.71 -64.36
C GLN A 953 -36.05 -22.10 -65.02
N LYS A 954 -37.16 -22.85 -65.09
CA LYS A 954 -37.26 -24.07 -65.91
C LYS A 954 -37.24 -23.76 -67.42
N HIS A 955 -38.03 -22.77 -67.87
CA HIS A 955 -38.18 -22.43 -69.29
C HIS A 955 -36.88 -21.90 -69.93
N PHE A 956 -36.11 -21.06 -69.22
CA PHE A 956 -34.81 -20.58 -69.72
C PHE A 956 -33.69 -21.63 -69.65
N ASN A 957 -33.80 -22.65 -68.80
CA ASN A 957 -32.84 -23.76 -68.78
C ASN A 957 -33.07 -24.73 -69.96
N GLN A 958 -34.31 -24.94 -70.40
CA GLN A 958 -34.61 -25.80 -71.56
C GLN A 958 -34.04 -25.24 -72.88
N ASN A 959 -34.10 -23.93 -73.11
CA ASN A 959 -33.57 -23.32 -74.34
C ASN A 959 -32.04 -23.38 -74.47
N ASN A 960 -31.30 -23.64 -73.39
CA ASN A 960 -29.84 -23.83 -73.45
C ASN A 960 -29.42 -25.25 -73.86
N LEU A 961 -30.35 -26.22 -73.93
CA LEU A 961 -30.05 -27.61 -74.30
C LEU A 961 -30.17 -27.90 -75.80
N GLN A 962 -30.70 -26.97 -76.62
CA GLN A 962 -30.90 -27.19 -78.05
C GLN A 962 -29.72 -26.74 -78.95
N ASN A 963 -28.69 -26.10 -78.38
CA ASN A 963 -27.53 -25.56 -79.14
C ASN A 963 -26.19 -26.15 -78.64
N ILE A 964 -26.09 -27.47 -78.57
CA ILE A 964 -24.80 -28.18 -78.48
C ILE A 964 -24.75 -29.21 -79.60
N ASN A 965 -23.81 -29.03 -80.53
CA ASN A 965 -23.58 -29.97 -81.63
C ASN A 965 -23.15 -31.33 -81.07
N LEU A 966 -23.67 -32.40 -81.67
CA LEU A 966 -23.20 -33.76 -81.42
C LEU A 966 -21.81 -33.97 -82.03
N SER A 967 -20.87 -34.44 -81.21
CA SER A 967 -19.84 -35.38 -81.65
C SER A 967 -19.58 -36.40 -80.52
N PRO A 968 -19.21 -37.66 -80.83
CA PRO A 968 -19.41 -38.77 -79.88
C PRO A 968 -18.11 -39.21 -79.20
N GLN A 969 -18.17 -39.58 -77.91
CA GLN A 969 -17.29 -40.60 -77.32
C GLN A 969 -17.74 -41.07 -75.91
N SER A 970 -17.34 -42.31 -75.57
CA SER A 970 -17.51 -43.06 -74.32
C SER A 970 -18.93 -43.31 -73.77
N ILE A 971 -19.51 -44.39 -74.30
CA ILE A 971 -20.47 -45.27 -73.63
C ILE A 971 -19.92 -45.76 -72.27
N LYS A 972 -20.77 -45.77 -71.23
CA LYS A 972 -20.78 -46.87 -70.25
C LYS A 972 -22.17 -46.99 -69.60
N LEU A 973 -22.80 -48.15 -69.78
CA LEU A 973 -24.06 -48.52 -69.13
C LEU A 973 -23.82 -48.81 -67.65
N THR A 974 -24.78 -48.44 -66.81
CA THR A 974 -25.26 -49.33 -65.74
C THR A 974 -26.78 -49.24 -65.71
N GLN A 975 -27.44 -50.34 -66.08
CA GLN A 975 -28.87 -50.51 -65.93
C GLN A 975 -29.17 -50.82 -64.45
N THR A 976 -30.21 -50.20 -63.91
CA THR A 976 -31.05 -50.84 -62.88
C THR A 976 -32.49 -50.45 -63.16
N THR A 977 -33.26 -51.43 -63.61
CA THR A 977 -34.71 -51.40 -63.77
C THR A 977 -35.42 -51.22 -62.42
N PHE A 978 -36.46 -50.41 -62.36
CA PHE A 978 -37.70 -50.77 -61.66
C PHE A 978 -38.89 -50.01 -62.27
N SER A 979 -40.07 -50.59 -62.11
CA SER A 979 -41.25 -50.40 -62.96
C SER A 979 -42.14 -49.20 -62.62
N GLU A 980 -42.81 -48.75 -63.68
CA GLU A 980 -44.18 -48.19 -63.78
C GLU A 980 -45.18 -48.65 -62.68
N PRO A 981 -46.26 -47.87 -62.41
CA PRO A 981 -47.32 -47.64 -63.41
C PRO A 981 -47.73 -46.20 -63.69
N ASP A 982 -48.18 -46.00 -64.94
CA ASP A 982 -48.95 -44.86 -65.43
C ASP A 982 -50.35 -44.78 -64.79
N GLU A 983 -50.84 -43.55 -64.59
CA GLU A 983 -52.23 -43.24 -64.96
C GLU A 983 -52.45 -41.73 -65.21
N LYS A 984 -53.39 -41.42 -66.14
CA LYS A 984 -53.92 -40.08 -66.48
C LYS A 984 -53.09 -39.19 -67.42
N GLN A 985 -53.01 -39.63 -68.68
CA GLN A 985 -53.09 -38.70 -69.82
C GLN A 985 -54.52 -38.11 -69.97
N ASN A 986 -54.64 -37.10 -70.86
CA ASN A 986 -55.87 -36.58 -71.49
C ASN A 986 -56.72 -35.51 -70.76
N ILE A 987 -56.27 -34.24 -70.80
CA ILE A 987 -57.15 -33.12 -71.19
C ILE A 987 -56.48 -32.21 -72.25
N PHE A 988 -56.88 -32.46 -73.50
CA PHE A 988 -57.08 -31.55 -74.65
C PHE A 988 -56.14 -30.39 -75.04
N LYS A 989 -55.84 -30.41 -76.36
CA LYS A 989 -55.23 -29.37 -77.22
C LYS A 989 -56.00 -28.03 -77.21
N GLY A 990 -55.31 -26.89 -77.36
CA GLY A 990 -55.97 -25.58 -77.50
C GLY A 990 -55.11 -24.36 -77.93
N ASN A 991 -54.85 -24.23 -79.24
CA ASN A 991 -54.52 -23.00 -80.01
C ASN A 991 -53.23 -22.16 -79.79
N ASN A 992 -52.45 -22.11 -80.89
CA ASN A 992 -51.28 -21.26 -81.13
C ASN A 992 -51.60 -19.76 -81.29
N SER A 993 -51.66 -19.00 -80.20
CA SER A 993 -51.76 -17.52 -80.27
C SER A 993 -50.42 -16.80 -80.54
N ILE A 994 -49.29 -17.42 -80.16
CA ILE A 994 -47.97 -16.78 -80.12
C ILE A 994 -47.37 -16.53 -81.53
N LYS A 995 -47.62 -17.43 -82.51
CA LYS A 995 -47.11 -17.26 -83.89
C LYS A 995 -47.67 -16.03 -84.61
N LYS A 996 -48.90 -15.58 -84.31
CA LYS A 996 -49.50 -14.38 -84.94
C LYS A 996 -48.95 -13.04 -84.44
N MET A 997 -48.32 -12.98 -83.25
CA MET A 997 -47.72 -11.74 -82.75
C MET A 997 -46.33 -11.44 -83.34
N ARG A 998 -45.55 -12.47 -83.71
CA ARG A 998 -44.16 -12.30 -84.17
C ARG A 998 -44.04 -11.54 -85.50
N ASN A 999 -45.06 -11.58 -86.34
CA ASN A 999 -45.04 -11.03 -87.71
C ASN A 999 -45.37 -9.53 -87.81
N LYS A 1000 -45.54 -8.80 -86.69
CA LYS A 1000 -45.86 -7.34 -86.70
C LYS A 1000 -44.75 -6.44 -86.14
N TRP A 1001 -43.56 -6.96 -85.86
CA TRP A 1001 -42.50 -6.23 -85.13
C TRP A 1001 -41.25 -5.69 -85.90
N PRO A 1002 -41.16 -5.66 -87.26
CA PRO A 1002 -39.96 -5.16 -87.94
C PRO A 1002 -39.95 -3.63 -88.16
N TYR A 1003 -40.38 -2.81 -87.19
CA TYR A 1003 -40.37 -1.33 -87.32
C TYR A 1003 -39.57 -0.57 -86.24
N TYR A 1004 -38.99 -1.26 -85.25
CA TYR A 1004 -38.29 -0.62 -84.12
C TYR A 1004 -37.01 -1.34 -83.64
N THR A 1005 -36.14 -1.77 -84.55
CA THR A 1005 -34.79 -2.25 -84.20
C THR A 1005 -33.73 -1.79 -85.22
N ARG A 1006 -32.85 -0.87 -84.81
CA ARG A 1006 -31.55 -0.65 -85.50
C ARG A 1006 -30.61 -1.81 -85.13
N ASN A 1007 -30.15 -2.57 -86.12
CA ASN A 1007 -29.14 -3.61 -85.92
C ASN A 1007 -27.73 -2.99 -85.81
N PRO A 1008 -26.92 -3.33 -84.80
CA PRO A 1008 -25.49 -3.05 -84.79
C PRO A 1008 -24.71 -4.14 -85.56
N LYS A 1009 -23.65 -3.73 -86.29
CA LYS A 1009 -22.75 -4.63 -87.04
C LYS A 1009 -21.90 -5.50 -86.11
N LEU A 1010 -21.60 -6.73 -86.52
CA LEU A 1010 -20.49 -7.52 -85.97
C LEU A 1010 -19.16 -6.97 -86.50
N ASN A 1011 -18.12 -6.97 -85.66
CA ASN A 1011 -16.72 -6.95 -86.09
C ASN A 1011 -15.96 -8.07 -85.35
N GLN A 1012 -15.18 -8.84 -86.11
CA GLN A 1012 -14.25 -9.84 -85.60
C GLN A 1012 -12.95 -9.16 -85.15
N ILE A 1013 -12.24 -9.75 -84.19
CA ILE A 1013 -10.88 -9.34 -83.81
C ILE A 1013 -9.98 -10.57 -83.92
N GLN A 1014 -8.96 -10.50 -84.78
CA GLN A 1014 -7.90 -11.51 -84.89
C GLN A 1014 -6.84 -11.27 -83.80
N LEU A 1015 -6.27 -12.35 -83.26
CA LEU A 1015 -5.06 -12.28 -82.43
C LEU A 1015 -3.81 -12.09 -83.30
N LYS A 1016 -2.79 -11.43 -82.76
CA LYS A 1016 -1.38 -11.67 -83.09
C LYS A 1016 -0.49 -11.46 -81.87
N ASP A 1017 0.45 -12.38 -81.69
CA ASP A 1017 1.41 -12.44 -80.58
C ASP A 1017 2.63 -11.53 -80.80
N LEU A 1018 3.31 -11.13 -79.72
CA LEU A 1018 4.66 -10.56 -79.77
C LEU A 1018 5.49 -10.94 -78.53
N THR A 1019 6.70 -11.45 -78.79
CA THR A 1019 7.84 -11.58 -77.86
C THR A 1019 9.10 -10.99 -78.56
N PRO A 1020 10.31 -10.91 -77.97
CA PRO A 1020 10.75 -9.65 -77.35
C PRO A 1020 12.18 -9.17 -77.76
N THR A 1021 12.45 -7.85 -77.78
CA THR A 1021 13.83 -7.32 -77.91
C THR A 1021 14.10 -5.98 -77.17
N ASN A 1022 14.91 -6.07 -76.12
CA ASN A 1022 16.04 -5.21 -75.68
C ASN A 1022 16.15 -3.68 -75.91
N ILE A 1023 16.37 -2.99 -74.78
CA ILE A 1023 17.49 -2.07 -74.41
C ILE A 1023 17.48 -0.56 -74.82
N SER A 1024 17.55 0.29 -73.78
CA SER A 1024 18.01 1.72 -73.65
C SER A 1024 17.50 2.77 -74.67
N SER A 1025 17.00 3.95 -74.28
CA SER A 1025 17.68 4.95 -73.44
C SER A 1025 16.71 6.06 -72.93
N SER A 1026 17.24 7.20 -72.47
CA SER A 1026 16.59 8.20 -71.61
C SER A 1026 15.71 9.29 -72.30
N GLN A 1027 14.68 9.74 -71.56
CA GLN A 1027 14.14 11.11 -71.51
C GLN A 1027 13.66 11.81 -72.81
N ASN A 1028 12.33 11.88 -73.00
CA ASN A 1028 11.54 13.12 -72.90
C ASN A 1028 10.15 12.94 -73.56
N THR A 1029 9.09 12.84 -72.75
CA THR A 1029 7.72 12.69 -73.25
C THR A 1029 6.96 14.02 -73.26
N TYR A 1030 7.05 14.74 -74.38
CA TYR A 1030 5.93 15.54 -74.86
C TYR A 1030 5.21 14.73 -75.94
N PHE A 1031 4.01 14.22 -75.65
CA PHE A 1031 3.06 13.88 -76.70
C PHE A 1031 1.63 14.14 -76.26
N THR A 1032 0.94 14.95 -77.06
CA THR A 1032 -0.48 15.24 -77.01
C THR A 1032 -1.28 13.99 -77.33
N GLY A 1033 -2.34 13.72 -76.55
CA GLY A 1033 -3.28 12.62 -76.80
C GLY A 1033 -4.67 13.18 -77.11
N ASP A 1034 -5.24 12.76 -78.24
CA ASP A 1034 -6.47 13.31 -78.80
C ASP A 1034 -7.70 13.12 -77.91
N TYR A 1035 -8.48 14.20 -77.76
CA TYR A 1035 -9.83 14.14 -77.21
C TYR A 1035 -10.85 13.97 -78.34
N ILE A 1036 -11.50 12.80 -78.41
CA ILE A 1036 -12.70 12.63 -79.23
C ILE A 1036 -13.84 13.41 -78.57
N ILE A 1037 -14.27 14.48 -79.23
CA ILE A 1037 -15.40 15.33 -78.85
C ILE A 1037 -16.59 14.99 -79.74
N GLU A 1038 -17.69 14.52 -79.14
CA GLU A 1038 -19.05 14.70 -79.66
C GLU A 1038 -19.82 15.44 -78.53
N ALA A 1039 -19.97 16.77 -78.60
CA ALA A 1039 -20.87 17.52 -79.48
C ALA A 1039 -22.33 17.52 -78.99
N GLU A 1040 -22.71 18.59 -78.28
CA GLU A 1040 -23.94 19.34 -78.52
C GLU A 1040 -23.82 20.70 -77.83
N SER A 1041 -23.84 21.78 -78.63
CA SER A 1041 -23.95 23.17 -78.16
C SER A 1041 -25.43 23.56 -78.07
N PRO A 1042 -25.77 24.74 -77.51
CA PRO A 1042 -25.90 25.88 -78.42
C PRO A 1042 -25.44 27.24 -77.87
N ILE A 1043 -24.86 28.00 -78.80
CA ILE A 1043 -25.06 29.45 -79.04
C ILE A 1043 -24.56 30.45 -77.98
N GLN A 1044 -23.76 31.39 -78.49
CA GLN A 1044 -23.21 32.54 -77.79
C GLN A 1044 -24.29 33.58 -77.46
N ASN A 1045 -24.10 34.32 -76.37
CA ASN A 1045 -24.05 35.77 -76.46
C ASN A 1045 -23.07 36.32 -75.42
N LYS A 1046 -22.18 37.20 -75.86
CA LYS A 1046 -21.48 38.13 -74.97
C LYS A 1046 -22.51 39.17 -74.49
N ASP A 1047 -22.36 39.68 -73.27
CA ASP A 1047 -22.11 41.11 -73.02
C ASP A 1047 -22.30 41.50 -71.54
N ILE A 1048 -21.66 42.63 -71.19
CA ILE A 1048 -21.91 43.54 -70.05
C ILE A 1048 -21.32 43.17 -68.66
N PHE A 1049 -20.16 43.82 -68.43
CA PHE A 1049 -19.73 44.59 -67.25
C PHE A 1049 -19.67 44.01 -65.81
N ASN A 1050 -18.47 44.19 -65.23
CA ASN A 1050 -18.16 44.82 -63.93
C ASN A 1050 -19.29 44.95 -62.89
N ASN A 1051 -18.99 44.55 -61.65
CA ASN A 1051 -18.53 45.55 -60.67
C ASN A 1051 -17.78 44.94 -59.48
N GLN A 1052 -16.96 45.78 -58.85
CA GLN A 1052 -16.15 45.48 -57.68
C GLN A 1052 -17.00 45.42 -56.41
N ASN A 1053 -16.71 44.44 -55.53
CA ASN A 1053 -16.34 44.62 -54.11
C ASN A 1053 -16.23 43.25 -53.41
#